data_AF-A0A7L9C2S3-F1
#
_entry.id   AF-A0A7L9C2S3-F1
#
_cell.length_a   1.000
_cell.length_b   1.000
_cell.length_c   1.000
_cell.angle_alpha   90.00
_cell.angle_beta   90.00
_cell.angle_gamma   90.00
#
_symmetry.space_group_name_H-M   'P 1'
#
loop_
_entity.id
_entity.type
_entity.pdbx_description
1 polymer ?
#
loop_
_entity_poly.entity_id
_entity_poly.type
_entity_poly.pdbx_seq_one_letter_code
_entity_poly.pdbx_strand_id
1 'polypeptide(L)'
;MDSLAAAVLCVAALAIRSPLILRGETLLHSDEAIVGLMAQDIAEGTRFPLYFYGQRYMGALEAYVVAALLPFFAKPIHALRAAPAIFFAAMVGVQYLMLTRWLGRRAGFVGAAVLLCGPPMFAQWTISARGAYVENLLWGTLILWAYAEWFACPSSRSNHASPRIRAAVTKASLVRMTRRQFVFGALVGSGLWLNPSVVFFLAPVLVHYLLGSPLRMLRDATPRAAAWTVIDRLGVTALTVVVVALLLLVTTAWSVQVDESGVKSALLLGLIPRPAAAVVLGVVGVVAAWRGRLVASARAMIPRCGPLLLGAVVGSAPAIAYVVLAMLRGRGLEPTLPLGLRPPWAIGDTLVYLLCGAPVFFGADPQPFLRLVTVGQDASLAPLDIAWGGLVGGANCIVAGAAMTAGAVLLLTSGPRLGRLLRMTPGVHHPVALLALGAMGCIGLYLFGGCSFNFTTIRYWLPIWVFLPGLSACVFINRRLPAAGRAAVVALCVAWMVGQAALVQQVGAPHPMQRVADALVEHDVKQVWAEPLDAHVLTYLTGQHCRVAEYRAFWSRLDHLIGSQSDPQGMTQYLVRPDEPDREWDWIHGGFPGWSPPETKRRLWPDLRRRATLEPSEVIASQSLPDGYTLCTLARPLLNR
;
A
#
# COMPACT_ATOMS: atom_id res chain seq x y z
N MET A 1 -13.78 3.07 -29.64
CA MET A 1 -14.03 1.68 -29.19
C MET A 1 -13.30 1.36 -27.89
N ASP A 2 -11.99 1.60 -27.76
CA ASP A 2 -11.26 1.23 -26.53
C ASP A 2 -11.67 2.02 -25.29
N SER A 3 -12.00 3.32 -25.41
CA SER A 3 -12.54 4.10 -24.28
C SER A 3 -13.90 3.56 -23.79
N LEU A 4 -14.75 3.07 -24.70
CA LEU A 4 -16.01 2.43 -24.33
C LEU A 4 -15.74 1.09 -23.63
N ALA A 5 -14.81 0.28 -24.15
CA ALA A 5 -14.41 -0.96 -23.48
C ALA A 5 -13.83 -0.71 -22.08
N ALA A 6 -13.03 0.35 -21.90
CA ALA A 6 -12.54 0.76 -20.59
C ALA A 6 -13.69 1.12 -19.64
N ALA A 7 -14.67 1.90 -20.10
CA ALA A 7 -15.85 2.25 -19.30
C ALA A 7 -16.67 1.02 -18.90
N VAL A 8 -16.90 0.08 -19.83
CA VAL A 8 -17.58 -1.20 -19.55
C VAL A 8 -16.79 -2.01 -18.51
N LEU A 9 -15.45 -2.05 -18.60
CA LEU A 9 -14.61 -2.73 -17.63
C LEU A 9 -14.63 -2.07 -16.25
N CYS A 10 -14.74 -0.74 -16.16
CA CYS A 10 -14.95 -0.05 -14.88
C CYS A 10 -16.27 -0.47 -14.23
N VAL A 11 -17.36 -0.51 -15.01
CA VAL A 11 -18.66 -0.97 -14.51
C VAL A 11 -18.60 -2.44 -14.10
N ALA A 12 -17.94 -3.29 -14.90
CA ALA A 12 -17.75 -4.70 -14.57
C ALA A 12 -16.94 -4.89 -13.27
N ALA A 13 -15.92 -4.06 -13.02
CA ALA A 13 -15.16 -4.09 -11.77
C ALA A 13 -16.06 -3.83 -10.56
N LEU A 14 -16.90 -2.80 -10.60
CA LEU A 14 -17.85 -2.50 -9.54
C LEU A 14 -18.87 -3.64 -9.35
N ALA A 15 -19.41 -4.17 -10.46
CA ALA A 15 -20.36 -5.28 -10.41
C ALA A 15 -19.76 -6.54 -9.77
N ILE A 16 -18.53 -6.90 -10.14
CA ILE A 16 -17.81 -8.06 -9.58
C ILE A 16 -17.50 -7.87 -8.08
N ARG A 17 -17.21 -6.63 -7.64
CA ARG A 17 -16.96 -6.33 -6.22
C ARG A 17 -18.22 -6.18 -5.38
N SER A 18 -19.38 -5.93 -6.01
CA SER A 18 -20.64 -5.70 -5.29
C SER A 18 -21.01 -6.75 -4.23
N PRO A 19 -20.80 -8.07 -4.41
CA PRO A 19 -21.13 -9.04 -3.36
C PRO A 19 -20.34 -8.82 -2.08
N LEU A 20 -19.05 -8.48 -2.19
CA LEU A 20 -18.20 -8.21 -1.03
C LEU A 20 -18.51 -6.85 -0.38
N ILE A 21 -18.87 -5.85 -1.18
CA ILE A 21 -19.32 -4.54 -0.69
C ILE A 21 -20.59 -4.69 0.15
N LEU A 22 -21.56 -5.48 -0.34
CA LEU A 22 -22.88 -5.63 0.27
C LEU A 22 -22.91 -6.65 1.43
N ARG A 23 -22.02 -7.64 1.44
CA ARG A 23 -22.05 -8.76 2.41
C ARG A 23 -20.84 -8.85 3.33
N GLY A 24 -19.75 -8.14 3.05
CA GLY A 24 -18.50 -8.35 3.79
C GLY A 24 -18.42 -7.64 5.13
N GLU A 25 -19.53 -7.17 5.72
CA GLU A 25 -19.56 -6.38 6.96
C GLU A 25 -18.81 -7.06 8.12
N THR A 26 -18.82 -8.40 8.16
CA THR A 26 -18.00 -9.23 9.06
C THR A 26 -16.49 -8.92 9.05
N LEU A 27 -15.97 -8.39 7.94
CA LEU A 27 -14.54 -8.12 7.75
C LEU A 27 -14.15 -6.66 8.03
N LEU A 28 -15.08 -5.86 8.57
CA LEU A 28 -14.76 -4.51 9.04
C LEU A 28 -13.68 -4.57 10.13
N HIS A 29 -12.72 -3.68 10.07
CA HIS A 29 -11.62 -3.61 11.04
C HIS A 29 -11.31 -2.16 11.39
N SER A 30 -10.47 -1.99 12.41
CA SER A 30 -10.13 -0.69 13.01
C SER A 30 -9.65 0.36 11.99
N ASP A 31 -8.72 0.02 11.08
CA ASP A 31 -8.27 0.99 10.05
C ASP A 31 -9.41 1.45 9.09
N GLU A 32 -10.35 0.57 8.71
CA GLU A 32 -11.51 0.91 7.87
C GLU A 32 -12.46 1.83 8.64
N ALA A 33 -12.70 1.50 9.92
CA ALA A 33 -13.52 2.30 10.82
C ALA A 33 -12.98 3.72 10.99
N ILE A 34 -11.65 3.91 11.08
CA ILE A 34 -11.05 5.25 11.13
C ILE A 34 -11.38 6.06 9.86
N VAL A 35 -11.29 5.48 8.67
CA VAL A 35 -11.68 6.19 7.43
C VAL A 35 -13.16 6.53 7.44
N GLY A 36 -14.00 5.63 7.94
CA GLY A 36 -15.43 5.88 8.12
C GLY A 36 -15.73 7.04 9.07
N LEU A 37 -15.01 7.12 10.20
CA LEU A 37 -15.12 8.24 11.16
C LEU A 37 -14.65 9.55 10.54
N MET A 38 -13.52 9.55 9.82
CA MET A 38 -13.07 10.72 9.05
C MET A 38 -14.15 11.19 8.07
N ALA A 39 -14.81 10.27 7.39
CA ALA A 39 -15.85 10.60 6.42
C ALA A 39 -17.10 11.18 7.07
N GLN A 40 -17.51 10.68 8.24
CA GLN A 40 -18.59 11.26 9.04
C GLN A 40 -18.26 12.69 9.47
N ASP A 41 -17.05 12.93 10.01
CA ASP A 41 -16.63 14.27 10.39
C ASP A 41 -16.64 15.26 9.21
N ILE A 42 -16.21 14.80 8.03
CA ILE A 42 -16.23 15.60 6.80
C ILE A 42 -17.66 15.89 6.36
N ALA A 43 -18.55 14.89 6.38
CA ALA A 43 -19.94 15.02 5.96
C ALA A 43 -20.75 15.95 6.89
N GLU A 44 -20.43 15.93 8.19
CA GLU A 44 -21.01 16.84 9.19
C GLU A 44 -20.39 18.25 9.14
N GLY A 45 -19.31 18.45 8.37
CA GLY A 45 -18.60 19.71 8.28
C GLY A 45 -17.84 20.08 9.57
N THR A 46 -17.60 19.12 10.46
CA THR A 46 -16.92 19.36 11.73
C THR A 46 -15.40 19.42 11.55
N ARG A 47 -14.84 18.61 10.62
CA ARG A 47 -13.39 18.52 10.39
C ARG A 47 -13.03 18.25 8.93
N PHE A 48 -11.86 18.74 8.54
CA PHE A 48 -11.30 18.59 7.19
C PHE A 48 -9.85 18.08 7.29
N PRO A 49 -9.64 16.79 7.59
CA PRO A 49 -8.29 16.24 7.73
C PRO A 49 -7.52 16.32 6.41
N LEU A 50 -6.21 16.60 6.51
CA LEU A 50 -5.28 16.49 5.38
C LEU A 50 -4.66 15.09 5.28
N TYR A 51 -4.65 14.36 6.39
CA TYR A 51 -4.07 13.03 6.54
C TYR A 51 -5.00 12.12 7.34
N PHE A 52 -4.77 10.82 7.17
CA PHE A 52 -5.33 9.76 8.00
C PHE A 52 -5.13 10.04 9.50
N TYR A 53 -6.18 9.81 10.29
CA TYR A 53 -6.13 10.06 11.73
C TYR A 53 -5.12 9.14 12.45
N GLY A 54 -4.19 9.76 13.20
CA GLY A 54 -3.09 9.07 13.87
C GLY A 54 -1.94 8.61 12.98
N GLN A 55 -2.04 8.77 11.65
CA GLN A 55 -1.00 8.35 10.70
C GLN A 55 -0.78 9.43 9.63
N ARG A 56 -0.05 10.48 10.01
CA ARG A 56 0.13 11.69 9.21
C ARG A 56 1.10 11.56 8.01
N TYR A 57 1.11 10.38 7.38
CA TYR A 57 1.83 10.09 6.15
C TYR A 57 0.92 9.52 5.05
N MET A 58 -0.34 9.16 5.35
CA MET A 58 -1.32 8.74 4.34
C MET A 58 -2.38 9.83 4.13
N GLY A 59 -2.55 10.30 2.91
CA GLY A 59 -3.45 11.41 2.57
C GLY A 59 -4.92 11.05 2.79
N ALA A 60 -5.74 12.04 3.13
CA ALA A 60 -7.15 11.86 3.47
C ALA A 60 -8.11 11.71 2.27
N LEU A 61 -7.61 11.63 1.02
CA LEU A 61 -8.46 11.62 -0.19
C LEU A 61 -9.57 10.56 -0.14
N GLU A 62 -9.24 9.35 0.29
CA GLU A 62 -10.17 8.23 0.42
C GLU A 62 -11.37 8.61 1.31
N ALA A 63 -11.14 9.24 2.46
CA ALA A 63 -12.20 9.68 3.37
C ALA A 63 -13.13 10.74 2.76
N TYR A 64 -12.59 11.68 1.95
CA TYR A 64 -13.43 12.66 1.24
C TYR A 64 -14.33 12.00 0.21
N VAL A 65 -13.84 10.97 -0.50
CA VAL A 65 -14.67 10.22 -1.44
C VAL A 65 -15.74 9.43 -0.70
N VAL A 66 -15.41 8.79 0.43
CA VAL A 66 -16.40 8.13 1.28
C VAL A 66 -17.47 9.12 1.75
N ALA A 67 -17.07 10.30 2.25
CA ALA A 67 -18.00 11.34 2.71
C ALA A 67 -18.97 11.77 1.61
N ALA A 68 -18.46 11.96 0.38
CA ALA A 68 -19.28 12.30 -0.77
C ALA A 68 -20.25 11.18 -1.17
N LEU A 69 -19.95 9.92 -0.84
CA LEU A 69 -20.79 8.77 -1.15
C LEU A 69 -21.84 8.47 -0.08
N LEU A 70 -21.64 8.91 1.18
CA LEU A 70 -22.56 8.63 2.29
C LEU A 70 -24.05 8.87 1.96
N PRO A 71 -24.45 9.98 1.29
CA PRO A 71 -25.87 10.24 0.99
C PRO A 71 -26.52 9.23 0.03
N PHE A 72 -25.73 8.45 -0.72
CA PHE A 72 -26.24 7.51 -1.73
C PHE A 72 -26.46 6.09 -1.18
N PHE A 73 -26.08 5.82 0.07
CA PHE A 73 -26.18 4.49 0.66
C PHE A 73 -26.92 4.52 2.00
N ALA A 74 -27.85 3.57 2.18
CA ALA A 74 -28.56 3.42 3.46
C ALA A 74 -27.63 2.97 4.60
N LYS A 75 -26.65 2.11 4.29
CA LYS A 75 -25.62 1.69 5.24
C LYS A 75 -24.31 2.43 4.96
N PRO A 76 -23.73 3.16 5.94
CA PRO A 76 -22.45 3.86 5.76
C PRO A 76 -21.30 2.95 5.30
N ILE A 77 -21.27 1.69 5.72
CA ILE A 77 -20.23 0.73 5.31
C ILE A 77 -20.23 0.45 3.80
N HIS A 78 -21.36 0.57 3.12
CA HIS A 78 -21.39 0.41 1.67
C HIS A 78 -20.70 1.58 0.98
N ALA A 79 -20.88 2.82 1.47
CA ALA A 79 -20.15 3.99 0.99
C ALA A 79 -18.65 3.86 1.28
N LEU A 80 -18.30 3.43 2.49
CA LEU A 80 -16.92 3.17 2.92
C LEU A 80 -16.18 2.25 1.96
N ARG A 81 -16.86 1.21 1.46
CA ARG A 81 -16.27 0.21 0.56
C ARG A 81 -16.41 0.50 -0.92
N ALA A 82 -17.42 1.29 -1.30
CA ALA A 82 -17.58 1.75 -2.66
C ALA A 82 -16.47 2.72 -3.08
N ALA A 83 -15.96 3.55 -2.17
CA ALA A 83 -14.88 4.51 -2.46
C ALA A 83 -13.61 3.84 -3.03
N PRO A 84 -12.92 2.93 -2.32
CA PRO A 84 -11.76 2.22 -2.88
C PRO A 84 -12.13 1.39 -4.11
N ALA A 85 -13.35 0.81 -4.17
CA ALA A 85 -13.80 0.07 -5.33
C ALA A 85 -13.89 0.92 -6.61
N ILE A 86 -14.26 2.20 -6.50
CA ILE A 86 -14.27 3.16 -7.62
C ILE A 86 -12.85 3.43 -8.11
N PHE A 87 -11.89 3.61 -7.20
CA PHE A 87 -10.48 3.77 -7.56
C PHE A 87 -9.92 2.51 -8.23
N PHE A 88 -10.28 1.33 -7.72
CA PHE A 88 -9.94 0.06 -8.37
C PHE A 88 -10.57 -0.06 -9.76
N ALA A 89 -11.85 0.29 -9.93
CA ALA A 89 -12.52 0.27 -11.23
C ALA A 89 -11.83 1.21 -12.23
N ALA A 90 -11.46 2.42 -11.80
CA ALA A 90 -10.68 3.35 -12.59
C ALA A 90 -9.29 2.78 -12.95
N MET A 91 -8.62 2.11 -12.01
CA MET A 91 -7.35 1.42 -12.26
C MET A 91 -7.51 0.35 -13.35
N VAL A 92 -8.57 -0.48 -13.32
CA VAL A 92 -8.84 -1.49 -14.35
C VAL A 92 -8.98 -0.83 -15.73
N GLY A 93 -9.76 0.24 -15.84
CA GLY A 93 -9.95 0.97 -17.10
C GLY A 93 -8.66 1.63 -17.62
N VAL A 94 -7.91 2.30 -16.74
CA VAL A 94 -6.63 2.94 -17.07
C VAL A 94 -5.59 1.90 -17.48
N GLN A 95 -5.48 0.79 -16.76
CA GLN A 95 -4.53 -0.28 -17.06
C GLN A 95 -4.90 -1.00 -18.37
N TYR A 96 -6.19 -1.19 -18.66
CA TYR A 96 -6.65 -1.67 -19.97
C TYR A 96 -6.15 -0.77 -21.11
N LEU A 97 -6.33 0.55 -20.98
CA LEU A 97 -5.89 1.51 -22.00
C LEU A 97 -4.37 1.53 -22.16
N MET A 98 -3.64 1.55 -21.03
CA MET A 98 -2.19 1.50 -20.99
C MET A 98 -1.65 0.25 -21.70
N LEU A 99 -2.14 -0.94 -21.34
CA LEU A 99 -1.68 -2.20 -21.93
C LEU A 99 -2.15 -2.39 -23.37
N THR A 100 -3.34 -1.89 -23.73
CA THR A 100 -3.79 -1.84 -25.13
C THR A 100 -2.83 -1.02 -25.98
N ARG A 101 -2.42 0.14 -25.45
CA ARG A 101 -1.49 1.04 -26.13
C ARG A 101 -0.08 0.46 -26.28
N TRP A 102 0.39 -0.27 -25.26
CA TRP A 102 1.74 -0.82 -25.20
C TRP A 102 1.91 -2.15 -25.92
N LEU A 103 0.91 -3.03 -25.85
CA LEU A 103 1.01 -4.45 -26.21
C LEU A 103 -0.15 -4.92 -27.11
N GLY A 104 -1.09 -4.03 -27.44
CA GLY A 104 -2.27 -4.32 -28.26
C GLY A 104 -3.50 -4.73 -27.46
N ARG A 105 -4.67 -4.67 -28.08
CA ARG A 105 -5.98 -4.81 -27.43
C ARG A 105 -6.17 -6.12 -26.65
N ARG A 106 -5.61 -7.23 -27.15
CA ARG A 106 -5.62 -8.53 -26.43
C ARG A 106 -4.91 -8.44 -25.09
N ALA A 107 -3.77 -7.76 -25.02
CA ALA A 107 -3.03 -7.55 -23.79
C ALA A 107 -3.79 -6.65 -22.80
N GLY A 108 -4.50 -5.64 -23.31
CA GLY A 108 -5.41 -4.82 -22.51
C GLY A 108 -6.47 -5.66 -21.79
N PHE A 109 -7.18 -6.52 -22.52
CA PHE A 109 -8.20 -7.39 -21.93
C PHE A 109 -7.61 -8.41 -20.95
N VAL A 110 -6.44 -8.98 -21.24
CA VAL A 110 -5.76 -9.90 -20.31
C VAL A 110 -5.37 -9.18 -19.02
N GLY A 111 -4.82 -7.97 -19.11
CA GLY A 111 -4.48 -7.19 -17.92
C GLY A 111 -5.71 -6.87 -17.07
N ALA A 112 -6.82 -6.45 -17.71
CA ALA A 112 -8.08 -6.24 -17.00
C ALA A 112 -8.60 -7.53 -16.34
N ALA A 113 -8.56 -8.66 -17.05
CA ALA A 113 -8.99 -9.95 -16.51
C ALA A 113 -8.14 -10.37 -15.29
N VAL A 114 -6.82 -10.19 -15.33
CA VAL A 114 -5.94 -10.50 -14.18
C VAL A 114 -6.29 -9.68 -12.94
N LEU A 115 -6.61 -8.38 -13.10
CA LEU A 115 -7.05 -7.56 -11.98
C LEU A 115 -8.43 -7.99 -11.44
N LEU A 116 -9.41 -8.20 -12.34
CA LEU A 116 -10.78 -8.56 -11.97
C LEU A 116 -10.84 -9.93 -11.28
N CYS A 117 -10.14 -10.91 -11.86
CA CYS A 117 -10.10 -12.27 -11.35
C CYS A 117 -9.22 -12.44 -10.12
N GLY A 118 -8.35 -11.48 -9.77
CA GLY A 118 -7.29 -11.59 -8.76
C GLY A 118 -7.65 -12.34 -7.46
N PRO A 119 -6.65 -12.77 -6.68
CA PRO A 119 -6.85 -13.66 -5.53
C PRO A 119 -7.79 -13.06 -4.48
N PRO A 120 -8.37 -13.88 -3.58
CA PRO A 120 -9.37 -13.43 -2.61
C PRO A 120 -8.89 -12.28 -1.73
N MET A 121 -7.61 -12.30 -1.33
CA MET A 121 -6.98 -11.18 -0.62
C MET A 121 -7.10 -9.89 -1.43
N PHE A 122 -6.66 -9.91 -2.70
CA PHE A 122 -6.71 -8.72 -3.54
C PHE A 122 -8.15 -8.25 -3.77
N ALA A 123 -9.10 -9.19 -3.90
CA ALA A 123 -10.51 -8.87 -4.00
C ALA A 123 -11.04 -8.08 -2.80
N GLN A 124 -10.78 -8.55 -1.58
CA GLN A 124 -11.15 -7.84 -0.36
C GLN A 124 -10.42 -6.51 -0.24
N TRP A 125 -9.11 -6.46 -0.52
CA TRP A 125 -8.33 -5.23 -0.42
C TRP A 125 -8.80 -4.13 -1.37
N THR A 126 -9.32 -4.48 -2.56
CA THR A 126 -9.85 -3.48 -3.51
C THR A 126 -11.14 -2.81 -3.07
N ILE A 127 -11.75 -3.27 -1.96
CA ILE A 127 -12.93 -2.64 -1.35
C ILE A 127 -12.66 -2.15 0.08
N SER A 128 -11.50 -2.42 0.67
CA SER A 128 -11.18 -2.04 2.05
C SER A 128 -10.56 -0.65 2.10
N ALA A 129 -11.22 0.28 2.79
CA ALA A 129 -10.71 1.63 2.98
C ALA A 129 -9.55 1.67 3.99
N ARG A 130 -8.32 1.99 3.58
CA ARG A 130 -7.12 1.75 4.43
C ARG A 130 -5.97 2.75 4.25
N GLY A 131 -6.23 4.03 4.05
CA GLY A 131 -5.16 5.02 3.91
C GLY A 131 -4.57 5.02 2.49
N ALA A 132 -5.46 5.05 1.51
CA ALA A 132 -5.13 5.28 0.11
C ALA A 132 -4.28 4.20 -0.58
N TYR A 133 -4.34 2.92 -0.16
CA TYR A 133 -3.57 1.85 -0.83
C TYR A 133 -4.04 1.59 -2.26
N VAL A 134 -5.36 1.56 -2.50
CA VAL A 134 -5.95 1.25 -3.82
C VAL A 134 -5.76 2.43 -4.77
N GLU A 135 -5.98 3.64 -4.26
CA GLU A 135 -5.68 4.93 -4.88
C GLU A 135 -4.21 4.94 -5.34
N ASN A 136 -3.30 4.52 -4.47
CA ASN A 136 -1.89 4.48 -4.83
C ASN A 136 -1.59 3.52 -6.00
N LEU A 137 -2.34 2.43 -6.17
CA LEU A 137 -2.21 1.56 -7.36
C LEU A 137 -2.65 2.28 -8.64
N LEU A 138 -3.73 3.06 -8.59
CA LEU A 138 -4.17 3.91 -9.70
C LEU A 138 -3.12 4.97 -10.03
N TRP A 139 -2.60 5.69 -9.03
CA TRP A 139 -1.54 6.69 -9.20
C TRP A 139 -0.27 6.07 -9.78
N GLY A 140 0.14 4.91 -9.29
CA GLY A 140 1.25 4.14 -9.83
C GLY A 140 1.07 3.80 -11.30
N THR A 141 -0.12 3.34 -11.68
CA THR A 141 -0.47 3.03 -13.07
C THR A 141 -0.42 4.29 -13.95
N LEU A 142 -0.97 5.42 -13.48
CA LEU A 142 -0.94 6.70 -14.19
C LEU A 142 0.49 7.24 -14.36
N ILE A 143 1.33 7.16 -13.32
CA ILE A 143 2.73 7.56 -13.35
C ILE A 143 3.50 6.73 -14.39
N LEU A 144 3.37 5.40 -14.36
CA LEU A 144 4.04 4.52 -15.31
C LEU A 144 3.58 4.80 -16.74
N TRP A 145 2.27 4.99 -16.95
CA TRP A 145 1.73 5.26 -18.27
C TRP A 145 2.19 6.62 -18.82
N ALA A 146 2.05 7.67 -18.01
CA ALA A 146 2.49 9.02 -18.34
C ALA A 146 3.98 9.06 -18.64
N TYR A 147 4.80 8.42 -17.80
CA TYR A 147 6.25 8.36 -18.02
C TYR A 147 6.60 7.71 -19.36
N ALA A 148 6.01 6.54 -19.63
CA ALA A 148 6.31 5.78 -20.84
C ALA A 148 5.89 6.54 -22.11
N GLU A 149 4.69 7.11 -22.14
CA GLU A 149 4.16 7.79 -23.33
C GLU A 149 4.76 9.19 -23.55
N TRP A 150 5.08 9.91 -22.47
CA TRP A 150 5.51 11.31 -22.59
C TRP A 150 7.02 11.46 -22.68
N PHE A 151 7.79 10.58 -22.05
CA PHE A 151 9.25 10.73 -21.92
C PHE A 151 10.04 9.53 -22.47
N ALA A 152 9.57 8.29 -22.29
CA ALA A 152 10.34 7.12 -22.72
C ALA A 152 10.14 6.73 -24.19
N CYS A 153 8.92 6.91 -24.74
CA CYS A 153 8.59 6.60 -26.12
C CYS A 153 7.71 7.71 -26.73
N PRO A 154 8.26 8.92 -27.00
CA PRO A 154 7.51 9.98 -27.64
C PRO A 154 7.03 9.51 -29.02
N SER A 155 5.72 9.51 -29.25
CA SER A 155 5.15 9.11 -30.54
C SER A 155 5.69 10.01 -31.66
N SER A 156 6.58 9.48 -32.51
CA SER A 156 7.12 10.20 -33.66
C SER A 156 6.01 10.45 -34.68
N ARG A 157 5.49 11.68 -34.71
CA ARG A 157 4.42 12.07 -35.64
C ARG A 157 4.74 13.35 -36.44
N SER A 158 6.02 13.73 -36.57
CA SER A 158 6.37 15.06 -37.12
C SER A 158 7.72 15.09 -37.84
N ASN A 159 7.89 14.37 -38.96
CA ASN A 159 9.13 14.46 -39.76
C ASN A 159 8.98 15.09 -41.16
N HIS A 160 7.81 15.62 -41.56
CA HIS A 160 7.59 16.09 -42.95
C HIS A 160 7.01 17.53 -43.04
N ALA A 161 7.47 18.49 -42.24
CA ALA A 161 6.91 19.86 -42.22
C ALA A 161 7.91 20.98 -42.62
N SER A 162 7.41 22.03 -43.28
CA SER A 162 8.17 23.20 -43.76
C SER A 162 8.77 24.05 -42.60
N PRO A 163 9.75 24.94 -42.84
CA PRO A 163 10.48 25.68 -41.79
C PRO A 163 9.62 26.58 -40.89
N ARG A 164 8.59 27.25 -41.45
CA ARG A 164 7.63 28.06 -40.67
C ARG A 164 6.71 27.20 -39.82
N ILE A 165 6.28 26.05 -40.35
CA ILE A 165 5.52 25.05 -39.59
C ILE A 165 6.41 24.46 -38.50
N ARG A 166 7.71 24.22 -38.75
CA ARG A 166 8.68 23.78 -37.73
C ARG A 166 8.83 24.77 -36.58
N ALA A 167 8.83 26.08 -36.82
CA ALA A 167 8.89 27.12 -35.78
C ALA A 167 7.61 27.20 -34.91
N ALA A 168 6.43 27.15 -35.53
CA ALA A 168 5.15 27.09 -34.80
C ALA A 168 4.97 25.74 -34.06
N VAL A 169 5.40 24.64 -34.68
CA VAL A 169 5.45 23.29 -34.09
C VAL A 169 6.45 23.24 -32.94
N THR A 170 7.55 24.00 -32.94
CA THR A 170 8.50 24.06 -31.82
C THR A 170 7.95 24.81 -30.61
N LYS A 171 7.21 25.91 -30.81
CA LYS A 171 6.54 26.59 -29.68
C LYS A 171 5.40 25.73 -29.11
N ALA A 172 4.58 25.13 -29.97
CA ALA A 172 3.50 24.23 -29.56
C ALA A 172 4.02 22.93 -28.91
N SER A 173 5.15 22.39 -29.37
CA SER A 173 5.79 21.22 -28.77
C SER A 173 6.41 21.54 -27.42
N LEU A 174 7.00 22.72 -27.25
CA LEU A 174 7.52 23.20 -25.97
C LEU A 174 6.41 23.34 -24.94
N VAL A 175 5.31 24.04 -25.28
CA VAL A 175 4.14 24.17 -24.37
C VAL A 175 3.57 22.81 -23.99
N ARG A 176 3.47 21.87 -24.95
CA ARG A 176 3.02 20.50 -24.69
C ARG A 176 3.97 19.77 -23.75
N MET A 177 5.27 19.91 -23.92
CA MET A 177 6.28 19.31 -23.05
C MET A 177 6.22 19.89 -21.64
N THR A 178 6.15 21.23 -21.51
CA THR A 178 5.97 21.95 -20.25
C THR A 178 4.72 21.47 -19.51
N ARG A 179 3.58 21.33 -20.21
CA ARG A 179 2.35 20.80 -19.62
C ARG A 179 2.51 19.35 -19.16
N ARG A 180 3.13 18.48 -19.97
CA ARG A 180 3.37 17.08 -19.61
C ARG A 180 4.29 16.96 -18.39
N GLN A 181 5.35 17.76 -18.31
CA GLN A 181 6.22 17.85 -17.16
C GLN A 181 5.46 18.30 -15.92
N PHE A 182 4.67 19.37 -16.02
CA PHE A 182 3.85 19.86 -14.90
C PHE A 182 2.85 18.81 -14.41
N VAL A 183 2.09 18.19 -15.31
CA VAL A 183 1.11 17.16 -14.94
C VAL A 183 1.80 15.94 -14.34
N PHE A 184 2.92 15.49 -14.91
CA PHE A 184 3.69 14.38 -14.35
C PHE A 184 4.21 14.72 -12.95
N GLY A 185 4.71 15.95 -12.76
CA GLY A 185 5.10 16.47 -11.45
C GLY A 185 3.95 16.43 -10.46
N ALA A 186 2.77 16.93 -10.83
CA ALA A 186 1.58 16.93 -9.99
C ALA A 186 1.13 15.52 -9.60
N LEU A 187 1.22 14.54 -10.51
CA LEU A 187 0.97 13.13 -10.20
C LEU A 187 1.97 12.57 -9.18
N VAL A 188 3.26 12.88 -9.33
CA VAL A 188 4.30 12.47 -8.38
C VAL A 188 4.08 13.11 -7.02
N GLY A 189 3.85 14.42 -6.97
CA GLY A 189 3.66 15.18 -5.74
C GLY A 189 2.41 14.77 -4.97
N SER A 190 1.29 14.58 -5.67
CA SER A 190 0.04 14.10 -5.07
C SER A 190 0.12 12.63 -4.66
N GLY A 191 0.81 11.79 -5.43
CA GLY A 191 1.09 10.40 -5.05
C GLY A 191 1.90 10.30 -3.75
N LEU A 192 2.91 11.16 -3.58
CA LEU A 192 3.70 11.23 -2.33
C LEU A 192 2.88 11.66 -1.13
N TRP A 193 1.89 12.55 -1.33
CA TRP A 193 0.95 12.92 -0.28
C TRP A 193 -0.04 11.80 0.04
N LEU A 194 -0.57 11.11 -0.99
CA LEU A 194 -1.53 10.03 -0.81
C LEU A 194 -0.94 8.87 -0.02
N ASN A 195 0.19 8.34 -0.49
CA ASN A 195 0.84 7.22 0.17
C ASN A 195 2.33 7.16 -0.19
N PRO A 196 3.26 7.07 0.79
CA PRO A 196 4.70 7.00 0.54
C PRO A 196 5.09 5.78 -0.30
N SER A 197 4.27 4.73 -0.32
CA SER A 197 4.48 3.57 -1.19
C SER A 197 4.38 3.91 -2.69
N VAL A 198 4.07 5.15 -3.09
CA VAL A 198 4.27 5.61 -4.47
C VAL A 198 5.73 5.41 -4.95
N VAL A 199 6.69 5.35 -4.01
CA VAL A 199 8.11 5.08 -4.29
C VAL A 199 8.31 3.76 -5.06
N PHE A 200 7.44 2.77 -4.87
CA PHE A 200 7.46 1.50 -5.60
C PHE A 200 7.25 1.68 -7.12
N PHE A 201 6.63 2.77 -7.54
CA PHE A 201 6.42 3.11 -8.95
C PHE A 201 7.45 4.13 -9.47
N LEU A 202 7.94 5.01 -8.60
CA LEU A 202 8.98 5.97 -8.95
C LEU A 202 10.36 5.32 -9.12
N ALA A 203 10.68 4.32 -8.29
CA ALA A 203 11.94 3.59 -8.36
C ALA A 203 12.19 2.97 -9.75
N PRO A 204 11.27 2.18 -10.35
CA PRO A 204 11.49 1.63 -11.70
C PRO A 204 11.51 2.72 -12.79
N VAL A 205 10.77 3.83 -12.63
CA VAL A 205 10.86 4.98 -13.53
C VAL A 205 12.26 5.60 -13.50
N LEU A 206 12.80 5.82 -12.30
CA LEU A 206 14.14 6.37 -12.09
C LEU A 206 15.20 5.43 -12.66
N VAL A 207 15.14 4.14 -12.33
CA VAL A 207 16.10 3.13 -12.85
C VAL A 207 16.03 3.09 -14.38
N HIS A 208 14.83 3.04 -14.96
CA HIS A 208 14.67 3.04 -16.41
C HIS A 208 15.22 4.32 -17.06
N TYR A 209 14.96 5.49 -16.46
CA TYR A 209 15.50 6.77 -16.94
C TYR A 209 17.03 6.80 -16.89
N LEU A 210 17.62 6.40 -15.76
CA LEU A 210 19.07 6.39 -15.55
C LEU A 210 19.78 5.48 -16.55
N LEU A 211 19.25 4.26 -16.77
CA LEU A 211 19.78 3.31 -17.76
C LEU A 211 19.65 3.81 -19.19
N GLY A 212 18.60 4.57 -19.50
CA GLY A 212 18.29 5.01 -20.86
C GLY A 212 19.06 6.25 -21.33
N SER A 213 19.39 7.18 -20.43
CA SER A 213 19.99 8.48 -20.78
C SER A 213 21.33 8.74 -20.12
N PRO A 214 21.43 9.09 -18.82
CA PRO A 214 22.68 9.57 -18.25
C PRO A 214 23.75 8.48 -18.17
N LEU A 215 23.41 7.23 -17.81
CA LEU A 215 24.40 6.15 -17.73
C LEU A 215 24.89 5.73 -19.12
N ARG A 216 24.00 5.77 -20.13
CA ARG A 216 24.38 5.53 -21.52
C ARG A 216 25.33 6.61 -22.02
N MET A 217 25.00 7.89 -21.82
CA MET A 217 25.87 9.00 -22.20
C MET A 217 27.23 8.92 -21.52
N LEU A 218 27.27 8.54 -20.24
CA LEU A 218 28.51 8.34 -19.50
C LEU A 218 29.33 7.18 -20.10
N ARG A 219 28.68 6.07 -20.44
CA ARG A 219 29.33 4.92 -21.09
C ARG A 219 29.93 5.30 -22.43
N ASP A 220 29.17 6.02 -23.26
CA ASP A 220 29.63 6.47 -24.58
C ASP A 220 30.81 7.47 -24.45
N ALA A 221 30.80 8.31 -23.42
CA ALA A 221 31.90 9.25 -23.13
C ALA A 221 33.14 8.59 -22.51
N THR A 222 32.99 7.43 -21.87
CA THR A 222 34.07 6.72 -21.15
C THR A 222 34.22 5.26 -21.57
N PRO A 223 34.35 4.95 -22.87
CA PRO A 223 34.23 3.58 -23.38
C PRO A 223 35.30 2.62 -22.84
N ARG A 224 36.44 3.15 -22.37
CA ARG A 224 37.56 2.38 -21.81
C ARG A 224 37.48 2.15 -20.29
N ALA A 225 36.44 2.63 -19.61
CA ALA A 225 36.34 2.43 -18.16
C ALA A 225 36.22 0.92 -17.84
N ALA A 226 37.04 0.44 -16.91
CA ALA A 226 37.04 -0.97 -16.50
C ALA A 226 35.65 -1.46 -16.07
N ALA A 227 34.85 -0.58 -15.45
CA ALA A 227 33.47 -0.87 -15.06
C ALA A 227 32.60 -1.36 -16.22
N TRP A 228 32.73 -0.81 -17.43
CA TRP A 228 31.95 -1.24 -18.60
C TRP A 228 32.36 -2.63 -19.07
N THR A 229 33.66 -2.93 -19.06
CA THR A 229 34.14 -4.27 -19.42
C THR A 229 33.65 -5.35 -18.44
N VAL A 230 33.54 -5.01 -17.15
CA VAL A 230 32.94 -5.89 -16.14
C VAL A 230 31.45 -6.09 -16.41
N ILE A 231 30.71 -5.01 -16.71
CA ILE A 231 29.28 -5.09 -17.05
C ILE A 231 29.05 -5.94 -18.31
N ASP A 232 29.88 -5.79 -19.34
CA ASP A 232 29.75 -6.55 -20.58
C ASP A 232 30.07 -8.03 -20.43
N ARG A 233 31.08 -8.37 -19.60
CA ARG A 233 31.42 -9.76 -19.26
C ARG A 233 30.32 -10.45 -18.44
N LEU A 234 29.80 -9.75 -17.44
CA LEU A 234 28.78 -10.30 -16.53
C LEU A 234 27.37 -10.30 -17.16
N GLY A 235 27.08 -9.41 -18.12
CA GLY A 235 25.80 -9.39 -18.80
C GLY A 235 24.63 -9.12 -17.84
N VAL A 236 23.66 -10.05 -17.74
CA VAL A 236 22.50 -9.89 -16.83
C VAL A 236 22.94 -9.91 -15.36
N THR A 237 23.98 -10.67 -15.00
CA THR A 237 24.44 -10.77 -13.61
C THR A 237 25.15 -9.49 -13.14
N ALA A 238 25.58 -8.63 -14.08
CA ALA A 238 26.11 -7.31 -13.77
C ALA A 238 25.10 -6.47 -12.96
N LEU A 239 23.81 -6.59 -13.27
CA LEU A 239 22.76 -5.89 -12.53
C LEU A 239 22.74 -6.33 -11.07
N THR A 240 22.76 -7.65 -10.82
CA THR A 240 22.75 -8.18 -9.46
C THR A 240 23.94 -7.64 -8.68
N VAL A 241 25.14 -7.62 -9.28
CA VAL A 241 26.35 -7.08 -8.66
C VAL A 241 26.21 -5.58 -8.39
N VAL A 242 25.74 -4.79 -9.35
CA VAL A 242 25.56 -3.33 -9.20
C VAL A 242 24.49 -3.00 -8.15
N VAL A 243 23.37 -3.73 -8.15
CA VAL A 243 22.29 -3.55 -7.17
C VAL A 243 22.78 -3.92 -5.78
N VAL A 244 23.49 -5.04 -5.63
CA VAL A 244 24.10 -5.44 -4.34
C VAL A 244 25.12 -4.40 -3.89
N ALA A 245 25.99 -3.91 -4.78
CA ALA A 245 26.97 -2.89 -4.43
C ALA A 245 26.30 -1.56 -4.03
N LEU A 246 25.25 -1.14 -4.73
CA LEU A 246 24.49 0.07 -4.40
C LEU A 246 23.74 -0.09 -3.07
N LEU A 247 23.12 -1.25 -2.84
CA LEU A 247 22.45 -1.57 -1.58
C LEU A 247 23.46 -1.52 -0.44
N LEU A 248 24.61 -2.18 -0.57
CA LEU A 248 25.69 -2.13 0.41
C LEU A 248 26.17 -0.70 0.66
N LEU A 249 26.36 0.09 -0.39
CA LEU A 249 26.78 1.49 -0.27
C LEU A 249 25.74 2.32 0.51
N VAL A 250 24.46 2.21 0.14
CA VAL A 250 23.37 2.96 0.76
C VAL A 250 23.18 2.51 2.21
N THR A 251 23.13 1.22 2.48
CA THR A 251 22.94 0.70 3.85
C THR A 251 24.17 0.90 4.72
N THR A 252 25.36 0.99 4.12
CA THR A 252 26.56 1.40 4.86
C THR A 252 26.46 2.87 5.24
N ALA A 253 26.08 3.75 4.31
CA ALA A 253 25.91 5.17 4.61
C ALA A 253 24.84 5.41 5.68
N TRP A 254 23.66 4.79 5.51
CA TRP A 254 22.56 4.87 6.46
C TRP A 254 21.71 3.60 6.40
N SER A 255 21.63 2.90 7.54
CA SER A 255 20.74 1.76 7.70
C SER A 255 19.67 2.05 8.75
N VAL A 256 18.51 1.42 8.55
CA VAL A 256 17.37 1.46 9.48
C VAL A 256 16.94 0.04 9.77
N GLN A 257 16.73 -0.26 11.05
CA GLN A 257 16.17 -1.50 11.51
C GLN A 257 15.11 -1.19 12.57
N VAL A 258 13.90 -1.71 12.36
CA VAL A 258 12.83 -1.67 13.35
C VAL A 258 12.75 -3.03 14.03
N ASP A 259 12.72 -3.05 15.35
CA ASP A 259 12.49 -4.24 16.18
C ASP A 259 11.50 -3.88 17.33
N GLU A 260 11.21 -4.82 18.23
CA GLU A 260 10.30 -4.58 19.37
C GLU A 260 10.75 -3.40 20.27
N SER A 261 12.06 -3.10 20.31
CA SER A 261 12.61 -2.00 21.11
C SER A 261 12.52 -0.64 20.42
N GLY A 262 11.98 -0.59 19.19
CA GLY A 262 11.71 0.61 18.43
C GLY A 262 12.54 0.75 17.15
N VAL A 263 12.74 2.00 16.72
CA VAL A 263 13.46 2.31 15.49
C VAL A 263 14.94 2.53 15.78
N LYS A 264 15.79 1.62 15.31
CA LYS A 264 17.25 1.77 15.32
C LYS A 264 17.72 2.26 13.96
N SER A 265 18.65 3.21 13.95
CA SER A 265 19.31 3.66 12.71
C SER A 265 20.80 3.83 12.93
N ALA A 266 21.61 3.48 11.94
CA ALA A 266 23.04 3.58 12.03
C ALA A 266 23.60 4.34 10.83
N LEU A 267 24.59 5.20 11.09
CA LEU A 267 25.44 5.79 10.04
C LEU A 267 26.75 5.01 10.01
N LEU A 268 27.27 4.71 8.82
CA LEU A 268 28.49 3.89 8.66
C LEU A 268 28.41 2.57 9.44
N LEU A 269 27.23 1.93 9.41
CA LEU A 269 26.91 0.70 10.17
C LEU A 269 27.16 0.77 11.68
N GLY A 270 27.30 1.97 12.25
CA GLY A 270 27.62 2.15 13.66
C GLY A 270 29.08 1.89 14.02
N LEU A 271 29.97 1.81 13.02
CA LEU A 271 31.42 1.61 13.23
C LEU A 271 32.08 2.74 14.01
N ILE A 272 31.52 3.95 13.95
CA ILE A 272 31.97 5.14 14.68
C ILE A 272 30.78 5.91 15.26
N PRO A 273 30.98 6.78 16.28
CA PRO A 273 29.91 7.59 16.86
C PRO A 273 29.14 8.37 15.79
N ARG A 274 27.81 8.45 15.90
CA ARG A 274 26.92 9.16 14.97
C ARG A 274 27.41 10.56 14.55
N PRO A 275 27.88 11.46 15.44
CA PRO A 275 28.38 12.77 15.01
C PRO A 275 29.62 12.65 14.12
N ALA A 276 30.55 11.74 14.43
CA ALA A 276 31.73 11.49 13.59
C ALA A 276 31.33 10.89 12.23
N ALA A 277 30.39 9.94 12.20
CA ALA A 277 29.86 9.38 10.96
C ALA A 277 29.19 10.43 10.08
N ALA A 278 28.40 11.34 10.67
CA ALA A 278 27.78 12.44 9.95
C ALA A 278 28.82 13.38 9.32
N VAL A 279 29.92 13.67 10.03
CA VAL A 279 31.04 14.47 9.49
C VAL A 279 31.71 13.74 8.33
N VAL A 280 32.04 12.46 8.47
CA VAL A 280 32.66 11.65 7.38
C VAL A 280 31.77 11.63 6.14
N LEU A 281 30.48 11.32 6.30
CA LEU A 281 29.52 11.32 5.20
C LEU A 281 29.35 12.72 4.59
N GLY A 282 29.36 13.76 5.41
CA GLY A 282 29.32 15.15 4.97
C GLY A 282 30.52 15.52 4.10
N VAL A 283 31.74 15.19 4.55
CA VAL A 283 32.98 15.42 3.78
C VAL A 283 32.97 14.64 2.47
N VAL A 284 32.64 13.35 2.51
CA VAL A 284 32.51 12.51 1.30
C VAL A 284 31.48 13.13 0.34
N GLY A 285 30.33 13.57 0.86
CA GLY A 285 29.28 14.23 0.08
C GLY A 285 29.75 15.54 -0.56
N VAL A 286 30.47 16.39 0.17
CA VAL A 286 31.03 17.66 -0.35
C VAL A 286 32.10 17.39 -1.42
N VAL A 287 33.01 16.45 -1.18
CA VAL A 287 34.05 16.08 -2.16
C VAL A 287 33.42 15.48 -3.42
N ALA A 288 32.43 14.61 -3.28
CA ALA A 288 31.68 14.04 -4.40
C ALA A 288 30.91 15.13 -5.16
N ALA A 289 30.27 16.06 -4.45
CA ALA A 289 29.55 17.18 -5.06
C ALA A 289 30.47 18.14 -5.81
N TRP A 290 31.65 18.42 -5.26
CA TRP A 290 32.67 19.26 -5.90
C TRP A 290 33.26 18.57 -7.14
N ARG A 291 33.73 17.33 -7.02
CA ARG A 291 34.28 16.55 -8.15
C ARG A 291 33.25 16.31 -9.24
N GLY A 292 32.00 16.03 -8.86
CA GLY A 292 30.88 15.81 -9.78
C GLY A 292 30.26 17.10 -10.35
N ARG A 293 30.76 18.28 -9.95
CA ARG A 293 30.18 19.59 -10.29
C ARG A 293 28.66 19.62 -10.04
N LEU A 294 28.17 18.95 -8.99
CA LEU A 294 26.75 18.71 -8.74
C LEU A 294 25.95 20.02 -8.66
N VAL A 295 26.50 21.07 -8.05
CA VAL A 295 25.83 22.39 -7.95
C VAL A 295 25.63 23.02 -9.33
N ALA A 296 26.63 22.95 -10.21
CA ALA A 296 26.53 23.47 -11.58
C ALA A 296 25.53 22.65 -12.40
N SER A 297 25.58 21.32 -12.28
CA SER A 297 24.64 20.40 -12.93
C SER A 297 23.20 20.61 -12.44
N ALA A 298 23.00 20.81 -11.14
CA ALA A 298 21.70 21.11 -10.55
C ALA A 298 21.16 22.46 -11.04
N ARG A 299 21.97 23.53 -11.03
CA ARG A 299 21.60 24.84 -11.59
C ARG A 299 21.24 24.75 -13.07
N ALA A 300 21.94 23.93 -13.85
CA ALA A 300 21.62 23.70 -15.26
C ALA A 300 20.34 22.85 -15.47
N MET A 301 19.98 22.00 -14.50
CA MET A 301 18.75 21.20 -14.54
C MET A 301 17.50 21.97 -14.12
N ILE A 302 17.60 22.91 -13.18
CA ILE A 302 16.44 23.65 -12.64
C ILE A 302 15.56 24.27 -13.74
N PRO A 303 16.09 24.99 -14.75
CA PRO A 303 15.26 25.54 -15.83
C PRO A 303 14.61 24.46 -16.71
N ARG A 304 15.27 23.31 -16.88
CA ARG A 304 14.80 22.18 -17.72
C ARG A 304 13.72 21.34 -17.02
N CYS A 305 13.75 21.30 -15.70
CA CYS A 305 12.83 20.56 -14.85
C CYS A 305 11.84 21.48 -14.12
N GLY A 306 11.89 22.80 -14.32
CA GLY A 306 11.08 23.78 -13.58
C GLY A 306 9.58 23.45 -13.57
N PRO A 307 8.95 23.15 -14.73
CA PRO A 307 7.53 22.78 -14.76
C PRO A 307 7.24 21.49 -13.99
N LEU A 308 8.12 20.50 -14.07
CA LEU A 308 8.02 19.24 -13.32
C LEU A 308 8.07 19.49 -11.81
N LEU A 309 9.05 20.29 -11.36
CA LEU A 309 9.21 20.62 -9.94
C LEU A 309 8.03 21.43 -9.42
N LEU A 310 7.56 22.42 -10.19
CA LEU A 310 6.38 23.20 -9.84
C LEU A 310 5.14 22.30 -9.73
N GLY A 311 4.97 21.38 -10.68
CA GLY A 311 3.92 20.36 -10.63
C GLY A 311 4.01 19.53 -9.35
N ALA A 312 5.21 19.04 -9.00
CA ALA A 312 5.42 18.27 -7.78
C ALA A 312 5.09 19.05 -6.51
N VAL A 313 5.49 20.32 -6.43
CA VAL A 313 5.15 21.21 -5.31
C VAL A 313 3.64 21.40 -5.21
N VAL A 314 2.96 21.68 -6.33
CA VAL A 314 1.49 21.83 -6.37
C VAL A 314 0.79 20.52 -5.98
N GLY A 315 1.26 19.38 -6.47
CA GLY A 315 0.72 18.07 -6.11
C GLY A 315 0.89 17.74 -4.63
N SER A 316 2.01 18.16 -4.03
CA SER A 316 2.30 18.00 -2.60
C SER A 316 1.74 19.14 -1.73
N ALA A 317 0.89 20.02 -2.27
CA ALA A 317 0.36 21.16 -1.53
C ALA A 317 -0.31 20.78 -0.18
N PRO A 318 -1.09 19.69 -0.07
CA PRO A 318 -1.64 19.28 1.23
C PRO A 318 -0.56 18.92 2.26
N ALA A 319 0.51 18.26 1.84
CA ALA A 319 1.65 17.92 2.71
C ALA A 319 2.41 19.17 3.16
N ILE A 320 2.63 20.11 2.25
CA ILE A 320 3.27 21.40 2.54
C ILE A 320 2.41 22.22 3.51
N ALA A 321 1.11 22.31 3.26
CA ALA A 321 0.16 23.01 4.12
C ALA A 321 0.15 22.42 5.53
N TYR A 322 0.19 21.09 5.66
CA TYR A 322 0.29 20.42 6.95
C TYR A 322 1.57 20.82 7.71
N VAL A 323 2.74 20.77 7.07
CA VAL A 323 4.01 21.14 7.70
C VAL A 323 4.00 22.62 8.13
N VAL A 324 3.54 23.51 7.26
CA VAL A 324 3.44 24.95 7.57
C VAL A 324 2.48 25.20 8.73
N LEU A 325 1.30 24.58 8.73
CA LEU A 325 0.32 24.71 9.82
C LEU A 325 0.85 24.13 11.14
N ALA A 326 1.59 23.02 11.10
CA ALA A 326 2.22 22.43 12.28
C ALA A 326 3.27 23.38 12.88
N MET A 327 4.13 23.94 12.03
CA MET A 327 5.14 24.93 12.42
C MET A 327 4.50 26.19 13.01
N LEU A 328 3.48 26.75 12.36
CA LEU A 328 2.78 27.95 12.82
C LEU A 328 2.04 27.74 14.15
N ARG A 329 1.53 26.53 14.40
CA ARG A 329 0.80 26.18 15.63
C ARG A 329 1.70 25.65 16.75
N GLY A 330 3.02 25.63 16.55
CA GLY A 330 3.97 25.09 17.53
C GLY A 330 3.73 23.61 17.87
N ARG A 331 3.06 22.85 16.99
CA ARG A 331 2.82 21.42 17.20
C ARG A 331 4.01 20.64 16.65
N GLY A 332 4.52 19.69 17.43
CA GLY A 332 5.53 18.74 16.95
C GLY A 332 5.02 18.00 15.72
N LEU A 333 5.90 17.77 14.75
CA LEU A 333 5.61 16.85 13.66
C LEU A 333 5.57 15.43 14.25
N GLU A 334 4.47 14.72 14.00
CA GLU A 334 4.37 13.33 14.41
C GLU A 334 5.46 12.48 13.72
N PRO A 335 6.01 11.48 14.42
CA PRO A 335 6.98 10.58 13.83
C PRO A 335 6.39 9.85 12.63
N THR A 336 7.05 9.98 11.47
CA THR A 336 6.71 9.20 10.29
C THR A 336 7.38 7.82 10.36
N LEU A 337 6.81 6.82 9.68
CA LEU A 337 7.51 5.55 9.49
C LEU A 337 8.93 5.80 8.96
N PRO A 338 9.95 5.12 9.51
CA PRO A 338 11.31 5.32 9.08
C PRO A 338 11.49 4.71 7.68
N LEU A 339 11.46 5.57 6.67
CA LEU A 339 11.78 5.23 5.27
C LEU A 339 13.29 5.04 5.14
N GLY A 340 13.78 3.85 5.49
CA GLY A 340 15.18 3.47 5.33
C GLY A 340 15.34 2.04 4.86
N LEU A 341 16.58 1.67 4.53
CA LEU A 341 16.92 0.32 4.09
C LEU A 341 17.63 -0.46 5.21
N ARG A 342 17.26 -1.73 5.35
CA ARG A 342 17.96 -2.72 6.17
C ARG A 342 19.19 -3.23 5.43
N PRO A 343 20.29 -3.54 6.15
CA PRO A 343 21.46 -4.13 5.52
C PRO A 343 21.14 -5.53 4.98
N PRO A 344 21.81 -6.00 3.92
CA PRO A 344 21.47 -7.26 3.26
C PRO A 344 21.52 -8.51 4.14
N TRP A 345 22.33 -8.51 5.20
CA TRP A 345 22.39 -9.63 6.16
C TRP A 345 21.25 -9.65 7.19
N ALA A 346 20.44 -8.60 7.25
CA ALA A 346 19.31 -8.47 8.20
C ALA A 346 17.94 -8.72 7.54
N ILE A 347 17.90 -9.39 6.38
CA ILE A 347 16.66 -9.66 5.63
C ILE A 347 16.02 -11.02 5.96
N GLY A 348 16.59 -11.79 6.90
CA GLY A 348 16.14 -13.14 7.23
C GLY A 348 14.65 -13.20 7.54
N ASP A 349 14.19 -12.35 8.47
CA ASP A 349 12.78 -12.29 8.87
C ASP A 349 11.88 -11.86 7.70
N THR A 350 12.28 -10.84 6.94
CA THR A 350 11.51 -10.36 5.78
C THR A 350 11.39 -11.39 4.67
N LEU A 351 12.41 -12.24 4.50
CA LEU A 351 12.36 -13.35 3.55
C LEU A 351 11.35 -14.40 4.01
N VAL A 352 11.34 -14.75 5.30
CA VAL A 352 10.32 -15.62 5.89
C VAL A 352 8.93 -15.01 5.70
N TYR A 353 8.75 -13.71 5.97
CA TYR A 353 7.48 -13.02 5.79
C TYR A 353 7.03 -13.05 4.32
N LEU A 354 7.94 -12.87 3.37
CA LEU A 354 7.64 -12.94 1.94
C LEU A 354 7.17 -14.36 1.54
N LEU A 355 7.87 -15.39 2.01
CA LEU A 355 7.57 -16.79 1.69
C LEU A 355 6.24 -17.24 2.31
N CYS A 356 6.02 -16.94 3.59
CA CYS A 356 4.75 -17.22 4.28
C CYS A 356 3.60 -16.33 3.77
N GLY A 357 3.90 -15.13 3.27
CA GLY A 357 2.93 -14.18 2.74
C GLY A 357 2.52 -14.45 1.29
N ALA A 358 3.33 -15.19 0.51
CA ALA A 358 3.01 -15.49 -0.88
C ALA A 358 1.68 -16.27 -1.06
N PRO A 359 1.39 -17.33 -0.26
CA PRO A 359 0.07 -17.96 -0.27
C PRO A 359 -1.08 -17.02 0.10
N VAL A 360 -0.85 -16.08 1.04
CA VAL A 360 -1.84 -15.06 1.40
C VAL A 360 -2.12 -14.11 0.24
N PHE A 361 -1.08 -13.72 -0.50
CA PHE A 361 -1.15 -12.70 -1.54
C PHE A 361 -1.62 -13.22 -2.89
N PHE A 362 -1.26 -14.45 -3.22
CA PHE A 362 -1.49 -15.02 -4.55
C PHE A 362 -2.32 -16.28 -4.54
N GLY A 363 -2.59 -16.89 -3.38
CA GLY A 363 -3.36 -18.13 -3.29
C GLY A 363 -4.80 -17.98 -3.74
N ALA A 364 -5.40 -19.10 -4.12
CA ALA A 364 -6.85 -19.18 -4.31
C ALA A 364 -7.59 -19.42 -2.99
N ASP A 365 -6.90 -19.93 -1.97
CA ASP A 365 -7.48 -20.14 -0.65
C ASP A 365 -7.63 -18.83 0.12
N PRO A 366 -8.87 -18.41 0.47
CA PRO A 366 -9.08 -17.22 1.28
C PRO A 366 -8.69 -17.39 2.75
N GLN A 367 -8.58 -18.63 3.27
CA GLN A 367 -8.39 -18.89 4.71
C GLN A 367 -7.11 -18.27 5.31
N PRO A 368 -5.92 -18.36 4.69
CA PRO A 368 -4.72 -17.69 5.20
C PRO A 368 -4.89 -16.17 5.32
N PHE A 369 -5.61 -15.56 4.38
CA PHE A 369 -5.91 -14.13 4.39
C PHE A 369 -6.96 -13.79 5.45
N LEU A 370 -8.06 -14.53 5.50
CA LEU A 370 -9.14 -14.33 6.47
C LEU A 370 -8.60 -14.40 7.88
N ARG A 371 -7.84 -15.44 8.22
CA ARG A 371 -7.18 -15.57 9.53
C ARG A 371 -6.28 -14.38 9.87
N LEU A 372 -5.61 -13.78 8.88
CA LEU A 372 -4.75 -12.62 9.10
C LEU A 372 -5.54 -11.33 9.35
N VAL A 373 -6.66 -11.11 8.66
CA VAL A 373 -7.45 -9.88 8.82
C VAL A 373 -8.45 -9.95 9.96
N THR A 374 -8.80 -11.15 10.40
CA THR A 374 -9.65 -11.40 11.56
C THR A 374 -8.83 -11.85 12.77
N VAL A 375 -7.52 -11.61 12.80
CA VAL A 375 -6.72 -11.88 14.00
C VAL A 375 -7.34 -11.14 15.17
N GLY A 376 -7.70 -11.90 16.20
CA GLY A 376 -8.35 -11.33 17.35
C GLY A 376 -9.72 -10.74 17.01
N GLN A 377 -10.48 -11.41 16.16
CA GLN A 377 -11.92 -11.20 16.05
C GLN A 377 -12.56 -12.59 16.04
N ASP A 378 -13.65 -12.77 16.77
CA ASP A 378 -14.55 -13.91 16.58
C ASP A 378 -15.30 -13.71 15.27
N ALA A 379 -14.59 -13.83 14.16
CA ALA A 379 -15.18 -13.56 12.87
C ALA A 379 -16.25 -14.62 12.60
N SER A 380 -17.48 -14.14 12.46
CA SER A 380 -18.68 -14.90 12.10
C SER A 380 -18.62 -15.32 10.61
N LEU A 381 -17.56 -16.02 10.23
CA LEU A 381 -17.37 -16.56 8.89
C LEU A 381 -18.13 -17.88 8.75
N ALA A 382 -18.94 -18.00 7.71
CA ALA A 382 -19.59 -19.26 7.41
C ALA A 382 -18.53 -20.29 6.97
N PRO A 383 -18.50 -21.51 7.55
CA PRO A 383 -17.53 -22.51 7.13
C PRO A 383 -17.81 -22.97 5.69
N LEU A 384 -16.75 -23.25 4.93
CA LEU A 384 -16.88 -23.90 3.63
C LEU A 384 -17.26 -25.38 3.82
N ASP A 385 -18.18 -25.87 3.00
CA ASP A 385 -18.45 -27.31 2.94
C ASP A 385 -17.27 -28.09 2.34
N ILE A 386 -17.33 -29.42 2.44
CA ILE A 386 -16.27 -30.31 1.97
C ILE A 386 -16.00 -30.14 0.47
N ALA A 387 -17.04 -29.88 -0.34
CA ALA A 387 -16.92 -29.72 -1.79
C ALA A 387 -16.16 -28.42 -2.13
N TRP A 388 -16.53 -27.31 -1.51
CA TRP A 388 -15.82 -26.04 -1.61
C TRP A 388 -14.40 -26.14 -1.09
N GLY A 389 -14.17 -26.82 0.03
CA GLY A 389 -12.83 -27.08 0.57
C GLY A 389 -11.94 -27.81 -0.45
N GLY A 390 -12.46 -28.87 -1.09
CA GLY A 390 -11.75 -29.60 -2.15
C GLY A 390 -11.47 -28.75 -3.38
N LEU A 391 -12.45 -27.97 -3.84
CA LEU A 391 -12.31 -27.06 -4.99
C LEU A 391 -11.24 -25.98 -4.74
N VAL A 392 -11.26 -25.36 -3.57
CA VAL A 392 -10.29 -24.33 -3.17
C VAL A 392 -8.89 -24.94 -3.05
N GLY A 393 -8.76 -26.12 -2.43
CA GLY A 393 -7.48 -26.83 -2.35
C GLY A 393 -6.88 -27.12 -3.73
N GLY A 394 -7.70 -27.64 -4.65
CA GLY A 394 -7.31 -27.88 -6.04
C GLY A 394 -6.94 -26.58 -6.77
N ALA A 395 -7.73 -25.53 -6.62
CA ALA A 395 -7.46 -24.22 -7.20
C ALA A 395 -6.13 -23.64 -6.69
N ASN A 396 -5.79 -23.82 -5.42
CA ASN A 396 -4.54 -23.31 -4.86
C ASN A 396 -3.31 -24.02 -5.46
N CYS A 397 -3.39 -25.33 -5.71
CA CYS A 397 -2.35 -26.07 -6.44
C CYS A 397 -2.22 -25.59 -7.89
N ILE A 398 -3.35 -25.30 -8.55
CA ILE A 398 -3.37 -24.74 -9.91
C ILE A 398 -2.69 -23.38 -9.95
N VAL A 399 -2.94 -22.49 -8.99
CA VAL A 399 -2.27 -21.19 -8.88
C VAL A 399 -0.75 -21.37 -8.87
N ALA A 400 -0.22 -22.25 -8.02
CA ALA A 400 1.22 -22.47 -7.91
C ALA A 400 1.82 -22.96 -9.24
N GLY A 401 1.23 -24.00 -9.84
CA GLY A 401 1.70 -24.54 -11.13
C GLY A 401 1.58 -23.54 -12.28
N ALA A 402 0.48 -22.78 -12.35
CA ALA A 402 0.26 -21.75 -13.34
C ALA A 402 1.25 -20.58 -13.19
N ALA A 403 1.50 -20.11 -11.96
CA ALA A 403 2.46 -19.05 -11.68
C ALA A 403 3.89 -19.45 -12.05
N MET A 404 4.32 -20.67 -11.70
CA MET A 404 5.63 -21.21 -12.09
C MET A 404 5.76 -21.30 -13.61
N THR A 405 4.72 -21.79 -14.30
CA THR A 405 4.70 -21.88 -15.77
C THR A 405 4.77 -20.50 -16.42
N ALA A 406 3.97 -19.54 -15.93
CA ALA A 406 3.97 -18.17 -16.44
C ALA A 406 5.34 -17.50 -16.21
N GLY A 407 5.95 -17.70 -15.04
CA GLY A 407 7.30 -17.22 -14.72
C GLY A 407 8.36 -17.81 -15.66
N ALA A 408 8.33 -19.12 -15.90
CA ALA A 408 9.24 -19.79 -16.83
C ALA A 408 9.08 -19.26 -18.27
N VAL A 409 7.83 -19.12 -18.76
CA VAL A 409 7.56 -18.53 -20.07
C VAL A 409 8.07 -17.09 -20.15
N LEU A 410 7.85 -16.28 -19.11
CA LEU A 410 8.32 -14.90 -19.05
C LEU A 410 9.85 -14.82 -19.13
N LEU A 411 10.55 -15.65 -18.35
CA LEU A 411 12.02 -15.69 -18.32
C LEU A 411 12.61 -16.15 -19.67
N LEU A 412 12.10 -17.22 -20.25
CA LEU A 412 12.58 -17.76 -21.53
C LEU A 412 12.35 -16.81 -22.71
N THR A 413 11.32 -15.95 -22.62
CA THR A 413 10.92 -15.08 -23.74
C THR A 413 11.44 -13.65 -23.61
N SER A 414 11.49 -13.15 -22.38
CA SER A 414 11.84 -11.75 -22.09
C SER A 414 13.24 -11.61 -21.48
N GLY A 415 13.85 -12.68 -20.97
CA GLY A 415 15.20 -12.68 -20.41
C GLY A 415 16.26 -12.06 -21.33
N PRO A 416 16.34 -12.42 -22.62
CA PRO A 416 17.29 -11.79 -23.56
C PRO A 416 17.04 -10.29 -23.77
N ARG A 417 15.78 -9.84 -23.68
CA ARG A 417 15.42 -8.41 -23.82
C ARG A 417 15.81 -7.62 -22.58
N LEU A 418 15.55 -8.18 -21.40
CA LEU A 418 16.03 -7.66 -20.12
C LEU A 418 17.56 -7.55 -20.14
N GLY A 419 18.28 -8.60 -20.54
CA GLY A 419 19.75 -8.56 -20.63
C GLY A 419 20.28 -7.49 -21.57
N ARG A 420 19.59 -7.20 -22.67
CA ARG A 420 19.94 -6.09 -23.56
C ARG A 420 19.71 -4.70 -22.94
N LEU A 421 18.61 -4.52 -22.20
CA LEU A 421 18.38 -3.28 -21.44
C LEU A 421 19.49 -3.07 -20.41
N LEU A 422 19.87 -4.14 -19.70
CA LEU A 422 20.91 -4.09 -18.66
C LEU A 422 22.30 -3.81 -19.22
N ARG A 423 22.58 -4.28 -20.44
CA ARG A 423 23.77 -3.88 -21.21
C ARG A 423 23.65 -2.50 -21.83
N MET A 424 22.63 -1.71 -21.49
CA MET A 424 22.36 -0.35 -21.99
C MET A 424 22.31 -0.24 -23.53
N THR A 425 22.04 -1.35 -24.22
CA THR A 425 22.07 -1.38 -25.70
C THR A 425 21.02 -0.41 -26.30
N PRO A 426 21.36 0.32 -27.37
CA PRO A 426 20.45 1.28 -28.00
C PRO A 426 19.15 0.63 -28.48
N GLY A 427 18.03 1.38 -28.41
CA GLY A 427 16.76 0.98 -29.03
C GLY A 427 15.92 -0.06 -28.27
N VAL A 428 16.38 -0.59 -27.13
CA VAL A 428 15.60 -1.53 -26.31
C VAL A 428 14.74 -0.79 -25.29
N HIS A 429 13.79 0.01 -25.79
CA HIS A 429 12.75 0.64 -24.97
C HIS A 429 11.46 -0.15 -25.14
N HIS A 430 11.20 -1.05 -24.20
CA HIS A 430 9.98 -1.84 -24.22
C HIS A 430 9.25 -1.67 -22.90
N PRO A 431 7.94 -1.37 -22.90
CA PRO A 431 7.15 -1.31 -21.67
C PRO A 431 7.24 -2.55 -20.77
N VAL A 432 7.55 -3.73 -21.34
CA VAL A 432 7.86 -4.97 -20.61
C VAL A 432 9.00 -4.79 -19.62
N ALA A 433 10.04 -4.04 -20.00
CA ALA A 433 11.21 -3.88 -19.17
C ALA A 433 10.92 -2.95 -17.97
N LEU A 434 10.09 -1.92 -18.17
CA LEU A 434 9.58 -1.09 -17.06
C LEU A 434 8.71 -1.92 -16.10
N LEU A 435 7.85 -2.79 -16.63
CA LEU A 435 7.02 -3.71 -15.83
C LEU A 435 7.87 -4.70 -15.02
N ALA A 436 8.89 -5.29 -15.64
CA ALA A 436 9.78 -6.24 -14.98
C ALA A 436 10.67 -5.56 -13.93
N LEU A 437 11.24 -4.38 -14.24
CA LEU A 437 11.97 -3.56 -13.26
C LEU A 437 11.09 -3.19 -12.07
N GLY A 438 9.82 -2.87 -12.30
CA GLY A 438 8.87 -2.58 -11.25
C GLY A 438 8.57 -3.77 -10.36
N ALA A 439 8.26 -4.93 -10.93
CA ALA A 439 8.03 -6.15 -10.15
C ALA A 439 9.25 -6.56 -9.31
N MET A 440 10.46 -6.49 -9.88
CA MET A 440 11.70 -6.74 -9.15
C MET A 440 11.96 -5.68 -8.07
N GLY A 441 11.68 -4.41 -8.38
CA GLY A 441 11.77 -3.30 -7.44
C GLY A 441 10.83 -3.46 -6.24
N CYS A 442 9.60 -3.96 -6.44
CA CYS A 442 8.68 -4.29 -5.36
C CYS A 442 9.22 -5.36 -4.43
N ILE A 443 9.78 -6.44 -4.98
CA ILE A 443 10.38 -7.50 -4.17
C ILE A 443 11.58 -6.95 -3.39
N GLY A 444 12.47 -6.20 -4.06
CA GLY A 444 13.65 -5.61 -3.43
C GLY A 444 13.30 -4.62 -2.32
N LEU A 445 12.44 -3.63 -2.60
CA LEU A 445 12.03 -2.63 -1.60
C LEU A 445 11.27 -3.26 -0.43
N TYR A 446 10.53 -4.35 -0.63
CA TYR A 446 9.92 -5.08 0.48
C TYR A 446 10.98 -5.79 1.35
N LEU A 447 11.91 -6.52 0.72
CA LEU A 447 12.96 -7.27 1.43
C LEU A 447 13.92 -6.36 2.19
N PHE A 448 14.34 -5.26 1.57
CA PHE A 448 15.31 -4.33 2.17
C PHE A 448 14.63 -3.19 2.92
N GLY A 449 13.30 -3.08 2.91
CA GLY A 449 12.59 -1.99 3.56
C GLY A 449 12.65 -2.08 5.09
N GLY A 450 13.11 -1.03 5.76
CA GLY A 450 13.02 -0.90 7.22
C GLY A 450 11.59 -0.90 7.75
N CYS A 451 10.63 -0.56 6.89
CA CYS A 451 9.19 -0.62 7.19
C CYS A 451 8.62 -2.05 7.21
N SER A 452 9.36 -3.05 6.71
CA SER A 452 8.91 -4.46 6.67
C SER A 452 9.33 -5.20 7.95
N PHE A 453 8.77 -4.80 9.10
CA PHE A 453 9.30 -5.22 10.41
C PHE A 453 8.52 -6.34 11.10
N ASN A 454 7.29 -6.64 10.68
CA ASN A 454 6.51 -7.79 11.15
C ASN A 454 5.62 -8.34 10.02
N PHE A 455 4.93 -9.46 10.23
CA PHE A 455 4.14 -10.08 9.17
C PHE A 455 2.97 -9.23 8.66
N THR A 456 2.38 -8.34 9.47
CA THR A 456 1.29 -7.45 9.01
C THR A 456 1.75 -6.44 7.93
N THR A 457 3.06 -6.19 7.85
CA THR A 457 3.65 -5.31 6.84
C THR A 457 3.69 -5.93 5.44
N ILE A 458 3.28 -7.19 5.29
CA ILE A 458 3.12 -7.86 3.99
C ILE A 458 2.25 -7.06 3.02
N ARG A 459 1.35 -6.21 3.53
CA ARG A 459 0.58 -5.22 2.75
C ARG A 459 1.41 -4.28 1.89
N TYR A 460 2.66 -3.99 2.27
CA TYR A 460 3.55 -3.17 1.46
C TYR A 460 3.99 -3.85 0.15
N TRP A 461 3.63 -5.12 -0.06
CA TRP A 461 3.81 -5.81 -1.32
C TRP A 461 2.69 -5.57 -2.33
N LEU A 462 1.55 -5.00 -1.90
CA LEU A 462 0.39 -4.70 -2.76
C LEU A 462 0.73 -3.94 -4.07
N PRO A 463 1.70 -2.99 -4.11
CA PRO A 463 2.13 -2.34 -5.35
C PRO A 463 2.53 -3.27 -6.50
N ILE A 464 2.89 -4.53 -6.23
CA ILE A 464 3.21 -5.52 -7.28
C ILE A 464 2.04 -5.73 -8.27
N TRP A 465 0.80 -5.48 -7.84
CA TRP A 465 -0.41 -5.61 -8.66
C TRP A 465 -0.53 -4.58 -9.78
N VAL A 466 0.27 -3.52 -9.79
CA VAL A 466 0.38 -2.63 -10.96
C VAL A 466 1.19 -3.30 -12.09
N PHE A 467 2.11 -4.20 -11.75
CA PHE A 467 3.04 -4.80 -12.71
C PHE A 467 2.58 -6.17 -13.23
N LEU A 468 2.01 -7.00 -12.36
CA LEU A 468 1.58 -8.38 -12.70
C LEU A 468 0.62 -8.46 -13.89
N PRO A 469 -0.42 -7.62 -14.03
CA PRO A 469 -1.33 -7.67 -15.18
C PRO A 469 -0.60 -7.49 -16.52
N GLY A 470 0.37 -6.57 -16.56
CA GLY A 470 1.19 -6.36 -17.74
C GLY A 470 2.13 -7.52 -18.03
N LEU A 471 2.76 -8.10 -17.00
CA LEU A 471 3.63 -9.28 -17.16
C LEU A 471 2.83 -10.51 -17.62
N SER A 472 1.67 -10.76 -17.04
CA SER A 472 0.74 -11.82 -17.47
C SER A 472 0.26 -11.59 -18.91
N ALA A 473 -0.02 -10.36 -19.30
CA ALA A 473 -0.36 -10.03 -20.68
C ALA A 473 0.79 -10.36 -21.65
N CYS A 474 2.04 -10.13 -21.25
CA CYS A 474 3.23 -10.49 -22.04
C CYS A 474 3.37 -12.00 -22.20
N VAL A 475 3.12 -12.77 -21.14
CA VAL A 475 3.08 -14.24 -21.17
C VAL A 475 1.98 -14.74 -22.10
N PHE A 476 0.79 -14.15 -22.03
CA PHE A 476 -0.38 -14.57 -22.81
C PHE A 476 -0.22 -14.34 -24.32
N ILE A 477 0.27 -13.15 -24.72
CA ILE A 477 0.43 -12.80 -26.14
C ILE A 477 1.71 -13.37 -26.78
N ASN A 478 2.52 -14.07 -26.00
CA ASN A 478 3.78 -14.64 -26.46
C ASN A 478 3.58 -15.58 -27.66
N ARG A 479 4.44 -15.44 -28.66
CA ARG A 479 4.41 -16.26 -29.88
C ARG A 479 5.29 -17.50 -29.82
N ARG A 480 6.29 -17.54 -28.92
CA ARG A 480 7.23 -18.67 -28.81
C ARG A 480 6.62 -19.88 -28.10
N LEU A 481 5.92 -19.64 -27.00
CA LEU A 481 5.26 -20.66 -26.17
C LEU A 481 3.79 -20.30 -25.96
N PRO A 482 2.99 -20.21 -27.05
CA PRO A 482 1.64 -19.65 -26.99
C PRO A 482 0.67 -20.51 -26.18
N ALA A 483 0.75 -21.84 -26.29
CA ALA A 483 -0.14 -22.76 -25.57
C ALA A 483 0.11 -22.67 -24.06
N ALA A 484 1.37 -22.86 -23.64
CA ALA A 484 1.76 -22.79 -22.23
C ALA A 484 1.45 -21.41 -21.61
N GLY A 485 1.77 -20.31 -22.29
CA GLY A 485 1.52 -18.97 -21.79
C GLY A 485 0.02 -18.66 -21.62
N ARG A 486 -0.82 -19.03 -22.60
CA ARG A 486 -2.27 -18.83 -22.49
C ARG A 486 -2.90 -19.73 -21.43
N ALA A 487 -2.53 -21.01 -21.41
CA ALA A 487 -3.05 -21.97 -20.43
C ALA A 487 -2.72 -21.52 -19.00
N ALA A 488 -1.48 -21.10 -18.75
CA ALA A 488 -1.05 -20.62 -17.43
C ALA A 488 -1.88 -19.41 -16.95
N VAL A 489 -2.01 -18.37 -17.78
CA VAL A 489 -2.75 -17.16 -17.38
C VAL A 489 -4.25 -17.43 -17.20
N VAL A 490 -4.85 -18.25 -18.08
CA VAL A 490 -6.27 -18.64 -17.93
C VAL A 490 -6.49 -19.46 -16.67
N ALA A 491 -5.64 -20.47 -16.43
CA ALA A 491 -5.73 -21.31 -15.23
C ALA A 491 -5.59 -20.48 -13.94
N LEU A 492 -4.69 -19.50 -13.94
CA LEU A 492 -4.51 -18.57 -12.82
C LEU A 492 -5.78 -17.76 -12.55
N CYS A 493 -6.37 -17.14 -13.58
CA CYS A 493 -7.62 -16.38 -13.44
C CYS A 493 -8.78 -17.26 -12.97
N VAL A 494 -8.93 -18.47 -13.52
CA VAL A 494 -10.00 -19.41 -13.13
C VAL A 494 -9.83 -19.81 -11.66
N ALA A 495 -8.63 -20.19 -11.24
CA ALA A 495 -8.36 -20.59 -9.87
C ALA A 495 -8.63 -19.46 -8.88
N TRP A 496 -8.24 -18.23 -9.19
CA TRP A 496 -8.57 -17.08 -8.33
C TRP A 496 -10.06 -16.76 -8.28
N MET A 497 -10.80 -16.92 -9.38
CA MET A 497 -12.26 -16.77 -9.36
C MET A 497 -12.94 -17.80 -8.46
N VAL A 498 -12.46 -19.05 -8.44
CA VAL A 498 -12.93 -20.07 -7.49
C VAL A 498 -12.69 -19.58 -6.05
N GLY A 499 -11.52 -19.04 -5.78
CA GLY A 499 -11.19 -18.44 -4.48
C GLY A 499 -12.10 -17.27 -4.11
N GLN A 500 -12.36 -16.34 -5.03
CA GLN A 500 -13.27 -15.22 -4.78
C GLN A 500 -14.69 -15.70 -4.49
N ALA A 501 -15.18 -16.70 -5.24
CA ALA A 501 -16.48 -17.31 -4.99
C ALA A 501 -16.53 -17.93 -3.58
N ALA A 502 -15.48 -18.66 -3.18
CA ALA A 502 -15.37 -19.22 -1.84
C ALA A 502 -15.32 -18.12 -0.76
N LEU A 503 -14.64 -17.00 -0.99
CA LEU A 503 -14.67 -15.86 -0.07
C LEU A 503 -16.08 -15.30 0.10
N VAL A 504 -16.83 -15.13 -1.00
CA VAL A 504 -18.22 -14.63 -0.97
C VAL A 504 -19.15 -15.58 -0.20
N GLN A 505 -18.92 -16.90 -0.25
CA GLN A 505 -19.71 -17.86 0.52
C GLN A 505 -19.48 -17.75 2.04
N GLN A 506 -18.31 -17.29 2.46
CA GLN A 506 -17.94 -17.21 3.88
C GLN A 506 -18.39 -15.91 4.55
N VAL A 507 -18.74 -14.88 3.77
CA VAL A 507 -19.20 -13.59 4.28
C VAL A 507 -20.72 -13.43 4.19
N GLY A 508 -21.29 -12.53 4.98
CA GLY A 508 -22.73 -12.22 4.96
C GLY A 508 -23.38 -12.13 6.33
N ALA A 509 -22.70 -12.55 7.39
CA ALA A 509 -23.14 -12.27 8.75
C ALA A 509 -22.94 -10.77 9.09
N PRO A 510 -23.68 -10.23 10.07
CA PRO A 510 -23.35 -8.94 10.67
C PRO A 510 -21.97 -8.96 11.32
N HIS A 511 -21.38 -7.77 11.51
CA HIS A 511 -20.14 -7.66 12.26
C HIS A 511 -20.32 -8.21 13.69
N PRO A 512 -19.35 -8.97 14.26
CA PRO A 512 -19.48 -9.58 15.59
C PRO A 512 -19.80 -8.58 16.72
N MET A 513 -19.37 -7.33 16.56
CA MET A 513 -19.61 -6.26 17.54
C MET A 513 -20.89 -5.47 17.30
N GLN A 514 -21.70 -5.80 16.30
CA GLN A 514 -22.91 -5.04 15.98
C GLN A 514 -23.90 -5.02 17.15
N ARG A 515 -24.17 -6.17 17.78
CA ARG A 515 -25.09 -6.25 18.92
C ARG A 515 -24.59 -5.47 20.13
N VAL A 516 -23.27 -5.43 20.34
CA VAL A 516 -22.65 -4.64 21.40
C VAL A 516 -22.80 -3.15 21.10
N ALA A 517 -22.58 -2.73 19.85
CA ALA A 517 -22.80 -1.35 19.40
C ALA A 517 -24.28 -0.93 19.61
N ASP A 518 -25.23 -1.77 19.19
CA ASP A 518 -26.66 -1.52 19.35
C ASP A 518 -27.03 -1.37 20.85
N ALA A 519 -26.49 -2.25 21.71
CA ALA A 519 -26.73 -2.17 23.15
C ALA A 519 -26.12 -0.91 23.79
N LEU A 520 -24.94 -0.46 23.35
CA LEU A 520 -24.36 0.80 23.83
C LEU A 520 -25.24 2.01 23.48
N VAL A 521 -25.85 2.00 22.30
CA VAL A 521 -26.78 3.06 21.85
C VAL A 521 -28.09 2.98 22.66
N GLU A 522 -28.64 1.78 22.86
CA GLU A 522 -29.86 1.55 23.65
C GLU A 522 -29.71 2.00 25.11
N HIS A 523 -28.53 1.77 25.71
CA HIS A 523 -28.21 2.20 27.07
C HIS A 523 -27.76 3.68 27.17
N ASP A 524 -27.85 4.46 26.07
CA ASP A 524 -27.45 5.87 25.98
C ASP A 524 -26.01 6.15 26.44
N VAL A 525 -25.11 5.18 26.23
CA VAL A 525 -23.72 5.28 26.66
C VAL A 525 -22.99 6.27 25.75
N LYS A 526 -22.51 7.38 26.31
CA LYS A 526 -21.86 8.45 25.52
C LYS A 526 -20.38 8.21 25.28
N GLN A 527 -19.67 7.67 26.26
CA GLN A 527 -18.22 7.51 26.19
C GLN A 527 -17.74 6.33 27.03
N VAL A 528 -16.90 5.47 26.43
CA VAL A 528 -16.31 4.29 27.10
C VAL A 528 -14.88 4.08 26.62
N TRP A 529 -14.09 3.33 27.39
CA TRP A 529 -12.76 2.90 27.00
C TRP A 529 -12.76 1.40 26.69
N ALA A 530 -12.18 1.00 25.57
CA ALA A 530 -12.10 -0.40 25.14
C ALA A 530 -10.69 -0.73 24.62
N GLU A 531 -10.46 -2.00 24.30
CA GLU A 531 -9.21 -2.43 23.66
C GLU A 531 -9.03 -1.75 22.28
N PRO A 532 -7.80 -1.46 21.82
CA PRO A 532 -7.56 -0.65 20.62
C PRO A 532 -8.22 -1.16 19.32
N LEU A 533 -8.27 -2.48 19.12
CA LEU A 533 -8.91 -3.07 17.93
C LEU A 533 -10.45 -2.90 17.93
N ASP A 534 -11.03 -2.80 19.11
CA ASP A 534 -12.47 -2.78 19.35
C ASP A 534 -12.99 -1.33 19.33
N ALA A 535 -12.20 -0.38 19.86
CA ALA A 535 -12.59 1.01 20.08
C ALA A 535 -13.08 1.73 18.81
N HIS A 536 -12.27 1.74 17.75
CA HIS A 536 -12.62 2.46 16.53
C HIS A 536 -13.82 1.82 15.81
N VAL A 537 -13.89 0.49 15.84
CA VAL A 537 -14.99 -0.25 15.22
C VAL A 537 -16.31 0.07 15.92
N LEU A 538 -16.36 0.04 17.25
CA LEU A 538 -17.56 0.39 18.00
C LEU A 538 -17.97 1.84 17.81
N THR A 539 -17.02 2.77 17.82
CA THR A 539 -17.33 4.20 17.56
C THR A 539 -17.96 4.38 16.19
N TYR A 540 -17.45 3.67 15.18
CA TYR A 540 -18.00 3.71 13.83
C TYR A 540 -19.37 3.04 13.72
N LEU A 541 -19.54 1.83 14.28
CA LEU A 541 -20.78 1.06 14.23
C LEU A 541 -21.93 1.75 14.97
N THR A 542 -21.63 2.49 16.04
CA THR A 542 -22.60 3.31 16.76
C THR A 542 -22.89 4.65 16.07
N GLY A 543 -22.31 4.94 14.90
CA GLY A 543 -22.48 6.23 14.24
C GLY A 543 -22.04 7.41 15.10
N GLN A 544 -21.00 7.23 15.91
CA GLN A 544 -20.51 8.19 16.92
C GLN A 544 -21.49 8.52 18.07
N HIS A 545 -22.63 7.80 18.22
CA HIS A 545 -23.50 7.96 19.38
C HIS A 545 -22.78 7.58 20.69
N CYS A 546 -21.92 6.55 20.63
CA CYS A 546 -21.01 6.18 21.71
C CYS A 546 -19.56 6.35 21.22
N ARG A 547 -18.80 7.22 21.89
CA ARG A 547 -17.39 7.47 21.55
C ARG A 547 -16.49 6.56 22.35
N VAL A 548 -15.82 5.64 21.68
CA VAL A 548 -14.98 4.64 22.35
C VAL A 548 -13.51 5.01 22.22
N ALA A 549 -12.87 5.22 23.37
CA ALA A 549 -11.45 5.49 23.50
C ALA A 549 -10.61 4.21 23.49
N GLU A 550 -9.38 4.33 22.99
CA GLU A 550 -8.37 3.27 23.11
C GLU A 550 -7.81 3.23 24.54
N TYR A 551 -7.93 2.08 25.22
CA TYR A 551 -7.20 1.83 26.46
C TYR A 551 -5.72 1.61 26.17
N ARG A 552 -4.85 2.41 26.80
CA ARG A 552 -3.38 2.38 26.61
C ARG A 552 -2.99 2.33 25.12
N ALA A 553 -3.50 3.30 24.36
CA ALA A 553 -3.20 3.45 22.94
C ALA A 553 -1.70 3.32 22.66
N PHE A 554 -1.31 2.39 21.78
CA PHE A 554 0.07 2.32 21.30
C PHE A 554 0.43 3.61 20.54
N TRP A 555 -0.51 4.13 19.75
CA TRP A 555 -0.44 5.38 19.01
C TRP A 555 -1.82 6.01 19.12
N SER A 556 -1.94 7.17 19.76
CA SER A 556 -3.23 7.85 19.76
C SER A 556 -3.63 8.22 18.33
N ARG A 557 -4.77 7.71 17.88
CA ARG A 557 -5.31 8.05 16.55
C ARG A 557 -6.48 9.03 16.62
N LEU A 558 -7.30 8.91 17.66
CA LEU A 558 -8.59 9.57 17.77
C LEU A 558 -8.82 10.28 19.11
N ASP A 559 -7.77 10.72 19.80
CA ASP A 559 -7.89 11.49 21.08
C ASP A 559 -8.90 12.63 20.99
N HIS A 560 -9.00 13.22 19.81
CA HIS A 560 -9.87 14.35 19.56
C HIS A 560 -11.38 14.02 19.57
N LEU A 561 -11.77 12.75 19.47
CA LEU A 561 -13.16 12.31 19.59
C LEU A 561 -13.57 12.28 21.07
N ILE A 562 -12.62 11.98 21.93
CA ILE A 562 -12.77 11.93 23.38
C ILE A 562 -12.70 13.37 23.88
N GLY A 563 -13.85 14.00 24.13
CA GLY A 563 -13.90 15.36 24.65
C GLY A 563 -13.32 15.46 26.06
N SER A 564 -13.05 16.67 26.53
CA SER A 564 -12.77 16.94 27.95
C SER A 564 -14.00 16.75 28.86
N GLN A 565 -15.06 16.11 28.37
CA GLN A 565 -16.21 15.70 29.17
C GLN A 565 -15.76 14.52 30.04
N SER A 566 -14.97 14.83 31.07
CA SER A 566 -15.05 14.10 32.31
C SER A 566 -16.52 14.10 32.71
N ASP A 567 -17.09 12.92 32.94
CA ASP A 567 -18.32 12.77 33.71
C ASP A 567 -18.29 13.78 34.87
N PRO A 568 -19.34 14.59 35.11
CA PRO A 568 -19.41 15.51 36.24
C PRO A 568 -19.04 14.85 37.59
N GLN A 569 -19.18 13.52 37.68
CA GLN A 569 -18.89 12.71 38.86
C GLN A 569 -17.48 12.08 38.86
N GLY A 570 -16.69 12.24 37.79
CA GLY A 570 -15.34 11.67 37.65
C GLY A 570 -15.30 10.17 37.35
N MET A 571 -16.45 9.54 37.11
CA MET A 571 -16.54 8.10 36.81
C MET A 571 -16.02 7.81 35.40
N THR A 572 -15.43 6.63 35.22
CA THR A 572 -14.92 6.16 33.93
C THR A 572 -15.51 4.81 33.59
N GLN A 573 -16.09 4.70 32.41
CA GLN A 573 -16.70 3.47 31.92
C GLN A 573 -15.73 2.72 30.99
N TYR A 574 -15.64 1.41 31.20
CA TYR A 574 -14.79 0.49 30.45
C TYR A 574 -15.62 -0.61 29.85
N LEU A 575 -15.39 -0.90 28.58
CA LEU A 575 -16.01 -2.01 27.88
C LEU A 575 -14.98 -3.13 27.72
N VAL A 576 -15.30 -4.30 28.28
CA VAL A 576 -14.42 -5.47 28.25
C VAL A 576 -15.17 -6.73 27.92
N ARG A 577 -14.43 -7.75 27.46
CA ARG A 577 -14.93 -9.11 27.34
C ARG A 577 -14.09 -10.03 28.26
N PRO A 578 -14.59 -10.33 29.48
CA PRO A 578 -13.83 -11.02 30.53
C PRO A 578 -13.28 -12.40 30.17
N ASP A 579 -14.04 -13.18 29.41
CA ASP A 579 -13.74 -14.59 29.12
C ASP A 579 -12.84 -14.78 27.90
N GLU A 580 -12.43 -13.70 27.25
CA GLU A 580 -11.64 -13.76 26.02
C GLU A 580 -10.12 -13.82 26.34
N PRO A 581 -9.40 -14.82 25.81
CA PRO A 581 -7.96 -14.95 26.01
C PRO A 581 -7.17 -13.82 25.31
N ASP A 582 -5.87 -13.70 25.62
CA ASP A 582 -4.99 -12.78 24.90
C ASP A 582 -4.90 -13.20 23.42
N ARG A 583 -5.20 -12.28 22.49
CA ARG A 583 -5.23 -12.53 21.05
C ARG A 583 -3.82 -12.74 20.47
N GLU A 584 -2.77 -12.51 21.27
CA GLU A 584 -1.41 -12.98 20.96
C GLU A 584 -1.34 -14.51 20.79
N TRP A 585 -2.20 -15.27 21.47
CA TRP A 585 -2.31 -16.72 21.29
C TRP A 585 -2.80 -17.08 19.88
N ASP A 586 -3.77 -16.34 19.34
CA ASP A 586 -4.27 -16.55 17.97
C ASP A 586 -3.18 -16.28 16.94
N TRP A 587 -2.32 -15.30 17.18
CA TRP A 587 -1.18 -15.01 16.32
C TRP A 587 -0.20 -16.19 16.26
N ILE A 588 0.15 -16.74 17.44
CA ILE A 588 1.08 -17.87 17.58
C ILE A 588 0.49 -19.13 16.92
N HIS A 589 -0.78 -19.44 17.20
CA HIS A 589 -1.45 -20.64 16.68
C HIS A 589 -1.86 -20.50 15.21
N GLY A 590 -2.00 -19.28 14.71
CA GLY A 590 -2.26 -18.97 13.31
C GLY A 590 -1.10 -19.29 12.37
N GLY A 591 0.08 -19.59 12.91
CA GLY A 591 1.29 -19.89 12.12
C GLY A 591 1.91 -18.65 11.47
N PHE A 592 1.62 -17.45 12.01
CA PHE A 592 2.18 -16.22 11.50
C PHE A 592 3.61 -16.01 12.03
N PRO A 593 4.59 -15.69 11.15
CA PRO A 593 5.96 -15.50 11.57
C PRO A 593 6.16 -14.14 12.28
N GLY A 594 7.14 -14.10 13.18
CA GLY A 594 7.50 -12.87 13.91
C GLY A 594 6.52 -12.51 15.03
N TRP A 595 6.73 -11.35 15.63
CA TRP A 595 5.97 -10.90 16.79
C TRP A 595 4.55 -10.48 16.44
N SER A 596 3.65 -10.67 17.41
CA SER A 596 2.27 -10.21 17.33
C SER A 596 2.22 -8.67 17.28
N PRO A 597 1.25 -8.07 16.56
CA PRO A 597 1.01 -6.64 16.63
C PRO A 597 0.73 -6.20 18.08
N PRO A 598 1.22 -5.04 18.55
CA PRO A 598 0.92 -4.56 19.90
C PRO A 598 -0.58 -4.49 20.20
N GLU A 599 -1.40 -4.25 19.18
CA GLU A 599 -2.86 -4.16 19.24
C GLU A 599 -3.54 -5.51 19.56
N THR A 600 -2.85 -6.66 19.46
CA THR A 600 -3.41 -7.96 19.87
C THR A 600 -3.32 -8.18 21.38
N LYS A 601 -2.47 -7.43 22.10
CA LYS A 601 -2.24 -7.62 23.54
C LYS A 601 -3.41 -7.08 24.36
N ARG A 602 -4.09 -7.95 25.09
CA ARG A 602 -5.28 -7.62 25.90
C ARG A 602 -4.88 -7.17 27.30
N ARG A 603 -4.83 -5.85 27.53
CA ARG A 603 -4.36 -5.28 28.81
C ARG A 603 -5.50 -4.80 29.70
N LEU A 604 -6.66 -4.50 29.13
CA LEU A 604 -7.74 -3.84 29.87
C LEU A 604 -8.36 -4.76 30.93
N TRP A 605 -8.72 -5.99 30.55
CA TRP A 605 -9.33 -6.94 31.49
C TRP A 605 -8.40 -7.33 32.65
N PRO A 606 -7.11 -7.68 32.44
CA PRO A 606 -6.19 -7.94 33.54
C PRO A 606 -6.05 -6.77 34.53
N ASP A 607 -6.02 -5.53 34.03
CA ASP A 607 -5.92 -4.34 34.86
C ASP A 607 -7.22 -4.06 35.63
N LEU A 608 -8.38 -4.19 34.97
CA LEU A 608 -9.70 -4.10 35.62
C LEU A 608 -9.88 -5.17 36.69
N ARG A 609 -9.54 -6.43 36.39
CA ARG A 609 -9.62 -7.53 37.35
C ARG A 609 -8.73 -7.28 38.54
N ARG A 610 -7.50 -6.79 38.32
CA ARG A 610 -6.59 -6.41 39.41
C ARG A 610 -7.20 -5.30 40.28
N ARG A 611 -7.79 -4.27 39.66
CA ARG A 611 -8.48 -3.19 40.40
C ARG A 611 -9.66 -3.72 41.20
N ALA A 612 -10.52 -4.54 40.59
CA ALA A 612 -11.69 -5.12 41.25
C ALA A 612 -11.31 -6.01 42.45
N THR A 613 -10.17 -6.71 42.40
CA THR A 613 -9.67 -7.53 43.51
C THR A 613 -9.05 -6.68 44.63
N LEU A 614 -8.26 -5.66 44.29
CA LEU A 614 -7.52 -4.86 45.27
C LEU A 614 -8.38 -3.78 45.93
N GLU A 615 -9.30 -3.17 45.18
CA GLU A 615 -10.13 -2.05 45.60
C GLU A 615 -11.58 -2.25 45.12
N PRO A 616 -12.34 -3.21 45.69
CA PRO A 616 -13.69 -3.54 45.20
C PRO A 616 -14.67 -2.37 45.26
N SER A 617 -14.49 -1.45 46.22
CA SER A 617 -15.30 -0.24 46.38
C SER A 617 -15.16 0.77 45.25
N GLU A 618 -14.11 0.64 44.42
CA GLU A 618 -13.92 1.48 43.24
C GLU A 618 -14.76 1.01 42.04
N VAL A 619 -15.27 -0.22 42.06
CA VAL A 619 -16.17 -0.75 41.02
C VAL A 619 -17.60 -0.36 41.38
N ILE A 620 -18.13 0.66 40.72
CA ILE A 620 -19.45 1.22 41.01
C ILE A 620 -20.56 0.35 40.42
N ALA A 621 -20.38 -0.08 39.17
CA ALA A 621 -21.38 -0.86 38.45
C ALA A 621 -20.69 -1.80 37.45
N SER A 622 -21.33 -2.94 37.22
CA SER A 622 -20.96 -3.90 36.19
C SER A 622 -22.24 -4.39 35.53
N GLN A 623 -22.36 -4.17 34.22
CA GLN A 623 -23.54 -4.54 33.45
C GLN A 623 -23.14 -5.46 32.30
N SER A 624 -23.77 -6.62 32.21
CA SER A 624 -23.57 -7.54 31.09
C SER A 624 -24.18 -6.98 29.80
N LEU A 625 -23.43 -7.11 28.71
CA LEU A 625 -23.83 -6.78 27.35
C LEU A 625 -23.82 -8.05 26.48
N PRO A 626 -24.37 -8.01 25.26
CA PRO A 626 -24.35 -9.15 24.33
C PRO A 626 -22.94 -9.70 24.07
N ASP A 627 -22.90 -10.97 23.63
CA ASP A 627 -21.68 -11.64 23.16
C ASP A 627 -20.54 -11.70 24.21
N GLY A 628 -20.90 -11.67 25.49
CA GLY A 628 -19.98 -11.78 26.62
C GLY A 628 -19.26 -10.49 26.99
N TYR A 629 -19.64 -9.35 26.39
CA TYR A 629 -19.12 -8.05 26.79
C TYR A 629 -19.71 -7.60 28.13
N THR A 630 -18.99 -6.76 28.85
CA THR A 630 -19.39 -6.20 30.13
C THR A 630 -18.98 -4.73 30.17
N LEU A 631 -19.92 -3.88 30.56
CA LEU A 631 -19.71 -2.47 30.83
C LEU A 631 -19.41 -2.28 32.31
N CYS A 632 -18.16 -1.95 32.63
CA CYS A 632 -17.67 -1.72 33.99
C CYS A 632 -17.52 -0.23 34.25
N THR A 633 -18.14 0.29 35.31
CA THR A 633 -17.99 1.68 35.74
C THR A 633 -17.08 1.75 36.96
N LEU A 634 -16.00 2.53 36.86
CA LEU A 634 -15.08 2.78 37.97
C LEU A 634 -15.22 4.21 38.50
N ALA A 635 -15.04 4.38 39.81
CA ALA A 635 -15.01 5.69 40.46
C ALA A 635 -13.78 6.53 40.06
N ARG A 636 -12.67 5.85 39.74
CA ARG A 636 -11.44 6.48 39.23
C ARG A 636 -10.93 5.75 37.99
N PRO A 637 -10.34 6.49 37.03
CA PRO A 637 -9.76 5.86 35.86
C PRO A 637 -8.59 4.95 36.24
N LEU A 638 -8.45 3.84 35.51
CA LEU A 638 -7.25 3.02 35.54
C LEU A 638 -6.02 3.87 35.21
N LEU A 639 -4.95 3.69 35.98
CA LEU A 639 -3.70 4.39 35.74
C LEU A 639 -3.10 3.94 34.40
N ASN A 640 -2.93 4.88 33.47
CA ASN A 640 -2.06 4.72 32.31
C ASN A 640 -0.60 4.74 32.78
N ARG A 641 -0.08 3.59 33.23
CA ARG A 641 1.36 3.38 33.41
C ARG A 641 1.96 2.58 32.27
#